data_AF-A0A7C5P4D6-F1
#
_entry.id   AF-A0A7C5P4D6-F1
#
_cell.length_a   1.000
_cell.length_b   1.000
_cell.length_c   1.000
_cell.angle_alpha   90.00
_cell.angle_beta   90.00
_cell.angle_gamma   90.00
#
_symmetry.space_group_name_H-M   'P 1'
#
loop_
_entity.id
_entity.type
_entity.pdbx_description
1 polymer ?
#
loop_
_entity_poly.entity_id
_entity_poly.type
_entity_poly.pdbx_seq_one_letter_code
_entity_poly.pdbx_strand_id
1 'polypeptide(L)'
;MKMPFRRVIVVSALFALLLAPAMGKGQAKGPATTSGVDSYYTVKPMFHPYPGIMKQFSVPRFGPVGISIELTEPAFGMKVGTVEKGSPAEATGKLKKGQIIERINGQVLKDVDPRLLLGKIITEAEATDGVVKLLVKNTPAAPAEEVVVKIPVLGAYSQTWPLNCPKSDKIVRGMAEWLAKTGNHAGPGTDLGLLFLLSTGEEKDLAVARGWVKELIATKNNDKLLETYPWFVGYSGIGLAEYYLRTGDAAILPVLEKLAVAAQNKMYNGGWSGRGRAAFTYVGGGHLNAAGVHVVTFLLLAKECGVKVDERTLQESLRQMYRFAGRGNTAYGDHFPEGGFVDNGKVGGLAFTMAAATTLTPEGEQSVYAKARDISAVKGFYSTSWMLHGHTGGGIGEIWRSASMGLMFDKKPTKYREFMDGRMWFYDLSRRYDGSFGILGGGRYDNPDWGTGLALSYTIPRKTLQITGAPPSKFARSYQLPKRPWGTAADDVFYSLVPAPDKNGKVSDVDSEKLPTDASMPVGNRLLNDPKVTDETLLQYARHPDQGIREMAADAIAKHGRDHLILELLHDKDPRARHSGTQVLYGTFKRAPVSPERLTDPIAQRLWQLVADPNESWWVTMNALRALSLGRPAQIAPHLSRVLGWLGHEEWWLSRSALMVVAKIPLDETNAKIILPAVGAYLTRMEHHNGIGPMREVMAQIKQSSPAIQQAALQMLGKAYLEFPATVQAPGAPEFFLGSIASHMVQLPDGYDKLFAVSRKRFPNQSLPHAW
;
A
#
# COMPACT_ATOMS: atom_id res chain seq x y z
N MET A 1 -45.78 31.96 5.40
CA MET A 1 -45.75 33.27 4.72
C MET A 1 -44.38 33.42 4.03
N LYS A 2 -44.35 33.95 2.80
CA LYS A 2 -43.25 33.88 1.82
C LYS A 2 -42.06 34.83 2.10
N MET A 3 -40.87 34.34 1.71
CA MET A 3 -39.67 35.03 1.16
C MET A 3 -38.76 35.90 2.06
N PRO A 4 -37.48 36.19 1.68
CA PRO A 4 -36.51 35.41 0.89
C PRO A 4 -35.04 35.49 1.40
N PHE A 5 -34.19 34.50 1.06
CA PHE A 5 -32.72 34.62 1.16
C PHE A 5 -32.11 34.82 -0.23
N ARG A 6 -31.32 35.90 -0.39
CA ARG A 6 -30.51 36.20 -1.58
C ARG A 6 -29.05 35.77 -1.35
N ARG A 7 -28.53 35.05 -2.35
CA ARG A 7 -27.16 35.04 -2.91
C ARG A 7 -25.95 34.95 -1.96
N VAL A 8 -25.34 33.77 -1.92
CA VAL A 8 -23.89 33.60 -2.15
C VAL A 8 -23.71 32.36 -3.06
N ILE A 9 -23.48 32.60 -4.35
CA ILE A 9 -22.94 31.62 -5.31
C ILE A 9 -21.67 32.28 -5.86
N VAL A 10 -20.55 31.57 -5.79
CA VAL A 10 -19.57 31.29 -6.87
C VAL A 10 -18.30 30.72 -6.19
N VAL A 11 -17.66 29.76 -6.86
CA VAL A 11 -16.49 28.94 -6.46
C VAL A 11 -16.82 27.61 -5.75
N SER A 12 -17.53 26.71 -6.44
CA SER A 12 -17.48 25.26 -6.17
C SER A 12 -17.73 24.38 -7.40
N ALA A 13 -17.76 24.95 -8.62
CA ALA A 13 -18.26 24.25 -9.80
C ALA A 13 -17.19 23.77 -10.81
N LEU A 14 -15.90 23.70 -10.46
CA LEU A 14 -14.84 23.34 -11.43
C LEU A 14 -14.04 22.07 -11.12
N PHE A 15 -14.49 21.22 -10.19
CA PHE A 15 -13.83 19.92 -9.93
C PHE A 15 -14.76 18.69 -9.95
N ALA A 16 -16.03 18.86 -10.37
CA ALA A 16 -17.03 17.79 -10.36
C ALA A 16 -17.33 17.14 -11.73
N LEU A 17 -16.80 17.66 -12.83
CA LEU A 17 -16.91 17.02 -14.15
C LEU A 17 -15.56 16.50 -14.62
N LEU A 18 -15.23 15.27 -14.20
CA LEU A 18 -14.31 14.36 -14.92
C LEU A 18 -14.41 12.90 -14.42
N LEU A 19 -15.45 12.55 -13.63
CA LEU A 19 -15.62 11.20 -13.07
C LEU A 19 -16.70 10.44 -13.85
N ALA A 20 -16.33 10.00 -15.05
CA ALA A 20 -16.99 8.86 -15.67
C ALA A 20 -16.39 7.55 -15.10
N PRO A 21 -17.20 6.52 -14.85
CA PRO A 21 -16.71 5.23 -14.37
C PRO A 21 -16.05 4.52 -15.55
N ALA A 22 -14.72 4.54 -15.62
CA ALA A 22 -13.98 3.64 -16.49
C ALA A 22 -14.00 2.22 -15.90
N MET A 23 -15.17 1.57 -15.89
CA MET A 23 -15.26 0.11 -16.01
C MET A 23 -14.93 -0.26 -17.46
N GLY A 24 -13.68 -0.02 -17.85
CA GLY A 24 -13.10 -0.48 -19.08
C GLY A 24 -11.95 -1.39 -18.72
N LYS A 25 -11.76 -2.46 -19.50
CA LYS A 25 -10.58 -3.33 -19.45
C LYS A 25 -9.32 -2.47 -19.62
N GLY A 26 -8.85 -1.88 -18.53
CA GLY A 26 -7.49 -1.42 -18.39
C GLY A 26 -6.65 -2.67 -18.34
N GLN A 27 -6.37 -3.25 -19.52
CA GLN A 27 -5.12 -3.95 -19.69
C GLN A 27 -4.08 -3.00 -19.11
N ALA A 28 -3.55 -3.34 -17.93
CA ALA A 28 -2.19 -2.99 -17.63
C ALA A 28 -1.44 -3.53 -18.84
N LYS A 29 -1.15 -2.64 -19.81
CA LYS A 29 -0.12 -2.95 -20.80
C LYS A 29 1.02 -3.41 -19.93
N GLY A 30 1.37 -4.69 -20.05
CA GLY A 30 2.60 -5.19 -19.46
C GLY A 30 3.71 -4.20 -19.82
N PRO A 31 4.78 -4.11 -19.02
CA PRO A 31 5.91 -3.28 -19.42
C PRO A 31 6.18 -3.63 -20.87
N ALA A 32 6.07 -2.64 -21.76
CA ALA A 32 6.50 -2.80 -23.12
C ALA A 32 7.85 -3.49 -23.00
N THR A 33 8.00 -4.62 -23.68
CA THR A 33 9.28 -5.30 -23.77
C THR A 33 10.27 -4.30 -24.33
N THR A 34 10.95 -3.55 -23.46
CA THR A 34 12.15 -2.80 -23.78
C THR A 34 13.25 -3.85 -23.84
N SER A 35 13.18 -4.67 -24.89
CA SER A 35 14.32 -5.38 -25.42
C SER A 35 15.32 -4.32 -25.87
N GLY A 36 16.44 -4.25 -25.17
CA GLY A 36 17.49 -3.26 -25.37
C GLY A 36 17.65 -2.39 -24.14
N VAL A 37 18.77 -2.54 -23.43
CA VAL A 37 19.34 -1.42 -22.69
C VAL A 37 19.42 -0.29 -23.71
N ASP A 38 18.76 0.85 -23.47
CA ASP A 38 18.98 2.05 -24.29
C ASP A 38 20.50 2.19 -24.43
N SER A 39 21.03 2.21 -25.67
CA SER A 39 22.45 2.07 -26.01
C SER A 39 23.40 3.08 -25.36
N TYR A 40 22.86 4.00 -24.54
CA TYR A 40 23.52 5.07 -23.82
C TYR A 40 23.85 4.72 -22.36
N TYR A 41 23.25 3.67 -21.78
CA TYR A 41 23.56 3.23 -20.43
C TYR A 41 24.56 2.08 -20.45
N THR A 42 25.70 2.29 -19.79
CA THR A 42 26.68 1.21 -19.53
C THR A 42 26.21 0.28 -18.41
N VAL A 43 25.32 0.77 -17.54
CA VAL A 43 24.69 0.00 -16.46
C VAL A 43 23.18 0.17 -16.56
N LYS A 44 22.43 -0.94 -16.53
CA LYS A 44 20.97 -0.91 -16.58
C LYS A 44 20.42 -0.04 -15.44
N PRO A 45 19.57 0.97 -15.73
CA PRO A 45 18.99 1.82 -14.69
C PRO A 45 18.19 1.01 -13.67
N MET A 46 18.40 1.30 -12.38
CA MET A 46 17.79 0.59 -11.26
C MET A 46 16.43 1.17 -10.85
N PHE A 47 16.20 2.46 -11.10
CA PHE A 47 15.06 3.20 -10.57
C PHE A 47 14.11 3.61 -11.70
N HIS A 48 12.96 2.95 -11.80
CA HIS A 48 11.92 3.36 -12.74
C HIS A 48 10.99 4.41 -12.09
N PRO A 49 10.48 5.41 -12.83
CA PRO A 49 10.91 5.77 -14.18
C PRO A 49 12.34 6.32 -14.18
N TYR A 50 13.08 6.02 -15.24
CA TYR A 50 14.41 6.57 -15.52
C TYR A 50 14.38 7.35 -16.85
N PRO A 51 15.31 8.30 -17.08
CA PRO A 51 15.40 9.04 -18.35
C PRO A 51 15.62 8.10 -19.56
N GLY A 52 14.92 8.31 -20.67
CA GLY A 52 15.06 7.53 -21.91
C GLY A 52 15.03 8.42 -23.16
N ILE A 53 15.36 7.87 -24.34
CA ILE A 53 15.67 8.65 -25.55
C ILE A 53 14.44 9.42 -26.10
N MET A 54 13.27 8.78 -26.18
CA MET A 54 12.12 9.33 -26.91
C MET A 54 11.16 10.20 -26.09
N LYS A 55 11.53 10.56 -24.85
CA LYS A 55 10.71 11.44 -24.00
C LYS A 55 11.58 12.49 -23.36
N GLN A 56 11.26 13.77 -23.59
CA GLN A 56 11.75 14.86 -22.76
C GLN A 56 11.55 14.47 -21.29
N PHE A 57 12.65 14.38 -20.54
CA PHE A 57 12.65 14.01 -19.14
C PHE A 57 13.12 15.22 -18.34
N SER A 58 12.26 15.70 -17.44
CA SER A 58 12.62 16.78 -16.53
C SER A 58 13.06 16.20 -15.19
N VAL A 59 14.18 16.67 -14.67
CA VAL A 59 14.53 16.57 -13.26
C VAL A 59 13.97 17.83 -12.59
N PRO A 60 12.82 17.77 -11.89
CA PRO A 60 12.08 18.95 -11.48
C PRO A 60 12.84 19.86 -10.50
N ARG A 61 13.87 19.31 -9.85
CA ARG A 61 14.73 20.04 -8.92
C ARG A 61 16.14 19.46 -8.87
N PHE A 62 17.12 20.35 -8.91
CA PHE A 62 18.52 20.06 -8.65
C PHE A 62 18.88 20.43 -7.20
N GLY A 63 18.19 19.79 -6.26
CA GLY A 63 18.37 19.98 -4.81
C GLY A 63 18.48 21.45 -4.36
N PRO A 64 19.44 21.79 -3.48
CA PRO A 64 19.63 23.15 -2.96
C PRO A 64 20.21 24.14 -3.98
N VAL A 65 20.57 23.74 -5.20
CA VAL A 65 20.98 24.66 -6.26
C VAL A 65 19.79 25.55 -6.66
N GLY A 66 18.58 24.97 -6.69
CA GLY A 66 17.34 25.67 -7.00
C GLY A 66 17.11 25.96 -8.48
N ILE A 67 17.51 25.02 -9.35
CA ILE A 67 17.04 24.95 -10.73
C ILE A 67 16.37 23.61 -11.02
N SER A 68 15.50 23.53 -12.04
CA SER A 68 15.18 22.25 -12.68
C SER A 68 16.12 22.01 -13.87
N ILE A 69 16.35 20.74 -14.21
CA ILE A 69 17.18 20.35 -15.35
C ILE A 69 16.31 19.57 -16.34
N GLU A 70 16.17 20.11 -17.55
CA GLU A 70 15.55 19.43 -18.67
C GLU A 70 16.61 18.59 -19.40
N LEU A 71 16.37 17.29 -19.51
CA LEU A 71 17.21 16.39 -20.29
C LEU A 71 16.74 16.41 -21.74
N THR A 72 17.66 16.74 -22.66
CA THR A 72 17.41 16.92 -24.09
C THR A 72 18.26 15.98 -24.93
N GLU A 73 17.94 15.89 -26.22
CA GLU A 73 18.80 15.24 -27.21
C GLU A 73 20.00 16.12 -27.63
N PRO A 74 21.13 15.54 -28.06
CA PRO A 74 21.46 14.10 -28.01
C PRO A 74 21.52 13.62 -26.56
N ALA A 75 21.37 12.31 -26.32
CA ALA A 75 21.16 11.73 -24.99
C ALA A 75 22.03 12.38 -23.91
N PHE A 76 21.39 12.76 -22.80
CA PHE A 76 21.99 13.47 -21.66
C PHE A 76 22.39 14.94 -21.89
N GLY A 77 22.00 15.55 -23.01
CA GLY A 77 22.00 17.00 -23.13
C GLY A 77 21.19 17.65 -22.00
N MET A 78 21.61 18.82 -21.54
CA MET A 78 20.98 19.49 -20.41
C MET A 78 20.59 20.92 -20.75
N LYS A 79 19.42 21.35 -20.26
CA LYS A 79 19.01 22.75 -20.22
C LYS A 79 18.49 23.15 -18.86
N VAL A 80 18.64 24.41 -18.51
CA VAL A 80 17.96 25.02 -17.35
C VAL A 80 16.46 25.02 -17.64
N GLY A 81 15.66 24.33 -16.83
CA GLY A 81 14.20 24.29 -16.99
C GLY A 81 13.51 25.44 -16.27
N THR A 82 13.70 25.54 -14.95
CA THR A 82 13.21 26.64 -14.12
C THR A 82 14.30 27.09 -13.17
N VAL A 83 14.24 28.36 -12.76
CA VAL A 83 15.05 28.89 -11.65
C VAL A 83 14.09 29.19 -10.52
N GLU A 84 14.30 28.58 -9.36
CA GLU A 84 13.44 28.73 -8.20
C GLU A 84 13.65 30.11 -7.56
N LYS A 85 12.56 30.81 -7.25
CA LYS A 85 12.62 32.09 -6.53
C LYS A 85 13.31 31.91 -5.17
N GLY A 86 14.16 32.85 -4.77
CA GLY A 86 14.91 32.86 -3.51
C GLY A 86 16.09 31.88 -3.47
N SER A 87 16.35 31.15 -4.55
CA SER A 87 17.38 30.12 -4.57
C SER A 87 18.80 30.67 -4.75
N PRO A 88 19.83 29.88 -4.39
CA PRO A 88 21.21 30.17 -4.76
C PRO A 88 21.41 30.42 -6.26
N ALA A 89 20.69 29.70 -7.12
CA ALA A 89 20.74 29.92 -8.56
C ALA A 89 20.17 31.28 -8.97
N GLU A 90 19.02 31.69 -8.43
CA GLU A 90 18.43 33.01 -8.70
C GLU A 90 19.36 34.13 -8.25
N ALA A 91 20.00 33.98 -7.08
CA ALA A 91 20.93 34.97 -6.52
C ALA A 91 22.13 35.27 -7.43
N THR A 92 22.47 34.39 -8.38
CA THR A 92 23.50 34.66 -9.38
C THR A 92 23.09 35.73 -10.40
N GLY A 93 21.79 35.89 -10.66
CA GLY A 93 21.25 36.73 -11.73
C GLY A 93 21.58 36.27 -13.16
N LYS A 94 22.31 35.16 -13.32
CA LYS A 94 22.89 34.71 -14.60
C LYS A 94 22.19 33.51 -15.22
N LEU A 95 21.51 32.70 -14.41
CA LEU A 95 20.78 31.52 -14.87
C LEU A 95 19.37 31.89 -15.33
N LYS A 96 18.99 31.39 -16.51
CA LYS A 96 17.68 31.63 -17.13
C LYS A 96 17.17 30.35 -17.80
N LYS A 97 15.85 30.17 -17.78
CA LYS A 97 15.17 29.07 -18.48
C LYS A 97 15.62 29.00 -19.94
N GLY A 98 15.93 27.79 -20.40
CA GLY A 98 16.31 27.48 -21.77
C GLY A 98 17.82 27.49 -22.05
N GLN A 99 18.65 28.04 -21.15
CA GLN A 99 20.10 27.98 -21.30
C GLN A 99 20.60 26.53 -21.35
N ILE A 100 21.50 26.25 -22.29
CA ILE A 100 22.15 24.94 -22.44
C ILE A 100 23.21 24.82 -21.34
N ILE A 101 23.20 23.71 -20.61
CA ILE A 101 24.24 23.38 -19.64
C ILE A 101 25.18 22.40 -20.33
N GLU A 102 26.41 22.82 -20.62
CA GLU A 102 27.41 21.95 -21.23
C GLU A 102 28.05 21.02 -20.19
N ARG A 103 28.36 21.57 -19.01
CA ARG A 103 29.03 20.86 -17.92
C ARG A 103 28.57 21.37 -16.57
N ILE A 104 28.57 20.48 -15.59
CA ILE A 104 28.40 20.82 -14.17
C ILE A 104 29.64 20.32 -13.44
N ASN A 105 30.37 21.20 -12.76
CA ASN A 105 31.67 20.90 -12.13
C ASN A 105 32.66 20.19 -13.08
N GLY A 106 32.69 20.63 -14.35
CA GLY A 106 33.54 20.04 -15.40
C GLY A 106 33.04 18.70 -15.98
N GLN A 107 31.98 18.11 -15.41
CA GLN A 107 31.43 16.82 -15.79
C GLN A 107 30.24 16.96 -16.75
N VAL A 108 30.08 15.99 -17.65
CA VAL A 108 28.88 15.79 -18.47
C VAL A 108 28.05 14.65 -17.88
N LEU A 109 26.74 14.64 -18.10
CA LEU A 109 25.91 13.50 -17.74
C LEU A 109 26.07 12.43 -18.83
N LYS A 110 26.42 11.20 -18.45
CA LYS A 110 26.58 10.06 -19.37
C LYS A 110 26.60 8.72 -18.63
N ASP A 111 26.46 7.63 -19.38
CA ASP A 111 26.74 6.24 -19.01
C ASP A 111 25.83 5.62 -17.93
N VAL A 112 25.25 6.40 -17.02
CA VAL A 112 24.40 5.98 -15.90
C VAL A 112 23.20 6.92 -15.74
N ASP A 113 22.24 6.57 -14.88
CA ASP A 113 21.09 7.43 -14.58
C ASP A 113 21.54 8.85 -14.19
N PRO A 114 21.17 9.89 -14.98
CA PRO A 114 21.56 11.28 -14.74
C PRO A 114 21.29 11.79 -13.32
N ARG A 115 20.24 11.29 -12.67
CA ARG A 115 19.86 11.72 -11.32
C ARG A 115 20.89 11.30 -10.27
N LEU A 116 21.57 10.16 -10.48
CA LEU A 116 22.65 9.70 -9.60
C LEU A 116 23.84 10.66 -9.65
N LEU A 117 24.22 11.11 -10.85
CA LEU A 117 25.31 12.04 -11.06
C LEU A 117 25.00 13.41 -10.45
N LEU A 118 23.78 13.91 -10.66
CA LEU A 118 23.32 15.17 -10.06
C LEU A 118 23.34 15.09 -8.52
N GLY A 119 22.77 14.03 -7.93
CA GLY A 119 22.82 13.84 -6.48
C GLY A 119 24.26 13.79 -5.95
N LYS A 120 25.17 13.10 -6.66
CA LYS A 120 26.60 13.04 -6.33
C LYS A 120 27.25 14.42 -6.34
N ILE A 121 26.98 15.26 -7.35
CA ILE A 121 27.52 16.64 -7.43
C ILE A 121 27.11 17.47 -6.21
N ILE A 122 25.84 17.37 -5.77
CA ILE A 122 25.38 18.04 -4.55
C ILE A 122 26.16 17.51 -3.34
N THR A 123 26.24 16.19 -3.19
CA THR A 123 26.91 15.60 -2.03
C THR A 123 28.39 15.97 -1.94
N GLU A 124 29.10 16.02 -3.07
CA GLU A 124 30.51 16.44 -3.12
C GLU A 124 30.67 17.92 -2.78
N ALA A 125 29.85 18.80 -3.37
CA ALA A 125 29.92 20.24 -3.10
C ALA A 125 29.59 20.56 -1.63
N GLU A 126 28.56 19.95 -1.06
CA GLU A 126 28.20 20.16 0.35
C GLU A 126 29.25 19.65 1.33
N ALA A 127 30.09 18.69 0.91
CA ALA A 127 31.18 18.17 1.72
C ALA A 127 32.39 19.10 1.80
N THR A 128 32.53 20.05 0.86
CA THR A 128 33.69 20.91 0.72
C THR A 128 33.33 22.40 0.84
N ASP A 129 33.16 23.10 -0.27
CA ASP A 129 33.05 24.56 -0.37
C ASP A 129 31.67 25.05 -0.82
N GLY A 130 30.76 24.11 -1.10
CA GLY A 130 29.41 24.41 -1.58
C GLY A 130 29.38 24.94 -3.01
N VAL A 131 30.45 24.78 -3.79
CA VAL A 131 30.54 25.35 -5.13
C VAL A 131 29.99 24.40 -6.19
N VAL A 132 28.99 24.87 -6.94
CA VAL A 132 28.47 24.22 -8.14
C VAL A 132 28.67 25.16 -9.34
N LYS A 133 29.56 24.78 -10.25
CA LYS A 133 29.92 25.52 -11.46
C LYS A 133 29.12 24.97 -12.63
N LEU A 134 28.26 25.80 -13.23
CA LEU A 134 27.54 25.47 -14.44
C LEU A 134 28.19 26.20 -15.62
N LEU A 135 28.68 25.45 -16.58
CA LEU A 135 29.13 26.01 -17.85
C LEU A 135 27.91 26.10 -18.78
N VAL A 136 27.41 27.31 -19.02
CA VAL A 136 26.13 27.55 -19.71
C VAL A 136 26.29 28.32 -21.01
N LYS A 137 25.39 28.07 -21.97
CA LYS A 137 25.27 28.82 -23.23
C LYS A 137 23.84 29.30 -23.43
N ASN A 138 23.68 30.54 -23.90
CA ASN A 138 22.37 31.08 -24.25
C ASN A 138 21.80 30.44 -25.53
N THR A 139 22.67 30.13 -26.49
CA THR A 139 22.34 29.43 -27.75
C THR A 139 23.51 28.50 -28.12
N PRO A 140 23.33 27.50 -29.00
CA PRO A 140 24.43 26.60 -29.40
C PRO A 140 25.67 27.32 -29.94
N ALA A 141 25.48 28.48 -30.60
CA ALA A 141 26.55 29.29 -31.17
C ALA A 141 27.14 30.34 -30.20
N ALA A 142 26.50 30.58 -29.04
CA ALA A 142 27.00 31.53 -28.06
C ALA A 142 28.25 30.98 -27.34
N PRO A 143 29.18 31.86 -26.90
CA PRO A 143 30.26 31.45 -26.03
C PRO A 143 29.71 30.90 -24.71
N ALA A 144 30.41 29.91 -24.15
CA ALA A 144 30.06 29.38 -22.85
C ALA A 144 30.46 30.36 -21.74
N GLU A 145 29.59 30.53 -20.75
CA GLU A 145 29.84 31.31 -19.54
C GLU A 145 29.84 30.36 -18.33
N GLU A 146 30.84 30.47 -17.45
CA GLU A 146 30.83 29.78 -16.17
C GLU A 146 29.99 30.58 -15.15
N VAL A 147 28.95 29.95 -14.64
CA VAL A 147 28.13 30.47 -13.54
C VAL A 147 28.40 29.66 -12.29
N VAL A 148 28.86 30.34 -11.24
CA VAL A 148 29.18 29.74 -9.95
C VAL A 148 27.99 29.92 -9.00
N VAL A 149 27.36 28.83 -8.61
CA VAL A 149 26.30 28.80 -7.59
C VAL A 149 26.90 28.30 -6.28
N LYS A 150 26.65 29.01 -5.18
CA LYS A 150 27.07 28.60 -3.83
C LYS A 150 25.90 28.02 -3.04
N ILE A 151 25.94 26.72 -2.77
CA ILE A 151 24.96 26.01 -1.93
C ILE A 151 25.48 25.87 -0.48
N PRO A 152 24.61 25.56 0.50
CA PRO A 152 25.03 25.39 1.89
C PRO A 152 26.05 24.26 2.08
N VAL A 153 27.08 24.48 2.91
CA VAL A 153 28.07 23.43 3.26
C VAL A 153 27.59 22.64 4.47
N LEU A 154 27.18 21.39 4.24
CA LEU A 154 26.64 20.52 5.28
C LEU A 154 27.69 19.54 5.83
N GLY A 155 28.79 19.30 5.12
CA GLY A 155 29.78 18.25 5.41
C GLY A 155 29.49 16.98 4.61
N ALA A 156 30.31 15.94 4.80
CA ALA A 156 30.15 14.65 4.14
C ALA A 156 29.14 13.75 4.89
N TYR A 157 28.48 12.83 4.17
CA TYR A 157 27.74 11.74 4.82
C TYR A 157 28.74 10.79 5.52
N SER A 158 28.43 10.36 6.75
CA SER A 158 29.17 9.28 7.41
C SER A 158 28.74 7.92 6.85
N GLN A 159 29.54 6.88 7.10
CA GLN A 159 29.23 5.51 6.66
C GLN A 159 27.91 4.97 7.26
N THR A 160 27.48 5.50 8.41
CA THR A 160 26.29 5.07 9.16
C THR A 160 25.10 6.01 9.01
N TRP A 161 25.14 6.98 8.09
CA TRP A 161 24.07 7.98 7.94
C TRP A 161 22.67 7.34 7.80
N PRO A 162 21.61 7.91 8.38
CA PRO A 162 21.55 9.23 8.98
C PRO A 162 22.04 9.29 10.44
N LEU A 163 22.39 8.15 11.04
CA LEU A 163 22.89 8.09 12.41
C LEU A 163 24.38 8.42 12.46
N ASN A 164 24.81 9.10 13.53
CA ASN A 164 26.19 9.52 13.76
C ASN A 164 26.77 10.26 12.53
N CYS A 165 25.99 11.20 11.99
CA CYS A 165 26.30 11.88 10.73
C CYS A 165 26.05 13.39 10.89
N PRO A 166 27.12 14.21 11.03
CA PRO A 166 26.97 15.66 11.19
C PRO A 166 26.20 16.33 10.03
N LYS A 167 26.36 15.83 8.80
CA LYS A 167 25.56 16.28 7.65
C LYS A 167 24.07 16.03 7.88
N SER A 168 23.70 14.82 8.28
CA SER A 168 22.31 14.44 8.56
C SER A 168 21.71 15.25 9.71
N ASP A 169 22.49 15.55 10.75
CA ASP A 169 22.04 16.41 11.84
C ASP A 169 21.72 17.83 11.38
N LYS A 170 22.57 18.42 10.52
CA LYS A 170 22.28 19.72 9.90
C LYS A 170 21.04 19.67 9.00
N ILE A 171 20.82 18.57 8.28
CA ILE A 171 19.61 18.38 7.45
C ILE A 171 18.36 18.34 8.33
N VAL A 172 18.36 17.54 9.40
CA VAL A 172 17.24 17.46 10.36
C VAL A 172 17.00 18.84 10.98
N ARG A 173 18.07 19.53 11.35
CA ARG A 173 18.00 20.86 11.95
C ARG A 173 17.37 21.89 11.01
N GLY A 174 17.81 21.93 9.75
CA GLY A 174 17.26 22.84 8.74
C GLY A 174 15.76 22.63 8.52
N MET A 175 15.31 21.37 8.46
CA MET A 175 13.88 21.05 8.33
C MET A 175 13.08 21.51 9.56
N ALA A 176 13.57 21.24 10.77
CA ALA A 176 12.86 21.60 11.99
C ALA A 176 12.85 23.13 12.23
N GLU A 177 13.91 23.85 11.85
CA GLU A 177 13.93 25.32 11.82
C GLU A 177 12.97 25.89 10.76
N TRP A 178 12.88 25.25 9.59
CA TRP A 178 11.92 25.64 8.58
C TRP A 178 10.48 25.49 9.08
N LEU A 179 10.15 24.36 9.70
CA LEU A 179 8.85 24.11 10.31
C LEU A 179 8.50 25.15 11.39
N ALA A 180 9.46 25.45 12.28
CA ALA A 180 9.24 26.41 13.37
C ALA A 180 8.87 27.82 12.90
N LYS A 181 9.24 28.21 11.68
CA LYS A 181 8.93 29.53 11.09
C LYS A 181 7.75 29.54 10.12
N THR A 182 7.17 28.38 9.77
CA THR A 182 6.11 28.27 8.75
C THR A 182 4.69 28.14 9.29
N GLY A 183 4.53 28.17 10.61
CA GLY A 183 3.23 28.19 11.26
C GLY A 183 2.96 26.93 12.09
N ASN A 184 1.69 26.68 12.38
CA ASN A 184 1.26 25.58 13.23
C ASN A 184 0.94 24.33 12.38
N HIS A 185 1.65 23.24 12.65
CA HIS A 185 1.53 21.96 11.94
C HIS A 185 0.90 20.82 12.78
N ALA A 186 0.16 21.14 13.85
CA ALA A 186 -0.48 20.15 14.74
C ALA A 186 -1.96 19.88 14.43
N GLY A 187 -2.57 20.62 13.50
CA GLY A 187 -4.01 20.54 13.20
C GLY A 187 -4.47 19.29 12.42
N PRO A 188 -5.79 19.01 12.38
CA PRO A 188 -6.33 17.94 11.54
C PRO A 188 -5.99 18.16 10.07
N GLY A 189 -5.16 17.29 9.51
CA GLY A 189 -4.66 17.38 8.15
C GLY A 189 -3.76 16.21 7.77
N THR A 190 -3.15 16.27 6.59
CA THR A 190 -2.13 15.31 6.13
C THR A 190 -0.71 15.76 6.45
N ASP A 191 -0.56 16.85 7.20
CA ASP A 191 0.73 17.42 7.58
C ASP A 191 1.44 16.52 8.60
N LEU A 192 2.73 16.31 8.40
CA LEU A 192 3.59 15.47 9.25
C LEU A 192 4.60 16.30 10.07
N GLY A 193 4.46 17.63 10.09
CA GLY A 193 5.36 18.55 10.79
C GLY A 193 5.44 18.31 12.29
N LEU A 194 4.30 18.12 12.97
CA LEU A 194 4.31 17.76 14.39
C LEU A 194 5.06 16.44 14.62
N LEU A 195 4.77 15.41 13.83
CA LEU A 195 5.42 14.10 13.95
C LEU A 195 6.94 14.21 13.75
N PHE A 196 7.37 15.01 12.76
CA PHE A 196 8.79 15.25 12.49
C PHE A 196 9.49 16.01 13.63
N LEU A 197 8.89 17.07 14.19
CA LEU A 197 9.48 17.78 15.33
C LEU A 197 9.62 16.88 16.56
N LEU A 198 8.64 16.01 16.79
CA LEU A 198 8.73 15.04 17.87
C LEU A 198 9.84 14.01 17.61
N SER A 199 10.00 13.57 16.36
CA SER A 199 11.00 12.56 15.98
C SER A 199 12.45 13.06 16.01
N THR A 200 12.69 14.37 16.07
CA THR A 200 14.06 14.89 16.24
C THR A 200 14.67 14.46 17.57
N GLY A 201 13.83 14.31 18.61
CA GLY A 201 14.25 14.05 19.99
C GLY A 201 14.75 15.29 20.74
N GLU A 202 14.73 16.47 20.12
CA GLU A 202 15.29 17.70 20.69
C GLU A 202 14.27 18.43 21.58
N GLU A 203 14.72 19.02 22.69
CA GLU A 203 13.82 19.76 23.60
C GLU A 203 13.38 21.12 23.04
N LYS A 204 14.22 21.78 22.24
CA LYS A 204 13.83 23.04 21.56
C LYS A 204 12.72 22.82 20.52
N ASP A 205 12.72 21.68 19.84
CA ASP A 205 11.68 21.33 18.88
C ASP A 205 10.40 20.92 19.61
N LEU A 206 10.53 20.25 20.75
CA LEU A 206 9.41 19.95 21.63
C LEU A 206 8.73 21.23 22.15
N ALA A 207 9.49 22.28 22.45
CA ALA A 207 8.93 23.56 22.88
C ALA A 207 8.03 24.20 21.80
N VAL A 208 8.44 24.11 20.53
CA VAL A 208 7.61 24.56 19.39
C VAL A 208 6.35 23.70 19.28
N ALA A 209 6.49 22.36 19.35
CA ALA A 209 5.38 21.43 19.32
C ALA A 209 4.35 21.69 20.44
N ARG A 210 4.81 21.99 21.67
CA ARG A 210 3.94 22.40 22.79
C ARG A 210 3.13 23.65 22.46
N GLY A 211 3.75 24.64 21.83
CA GLY A 211 3.07 25.85 21.36
C GLY A 211 1.95 25.54 20.37
N TRP A 212 2.26 24.70 19.37
CA TRP A 212 1.28 24.29 18.36
C TRP A 212 0.10 23.51 18.93
N VAL A 213 0.38 22.55 19.81
CA VAL A 213 -0.66 21.74 20.45
C VAL A 213 -1.53 22.60 21.38
N LYS A 214 -0.94 23.56 22.11
CA LYS A 214 -1.70 24.51 22.94
C LYS A 214 -2.70 25.31 22.10
N GLU A 215 -2.28 25.83 20.94
CA GLU A 215 -3.16 26.56 20.03
C GLU A 215 -4.26 25.66 19.44
N LEU A 216 -3.91 24.42 19.06
CA LEU A 216 -4.90 23.44 18.61
C LEU A 216 -5.97 23.18 19.67
N ILE A 217 -5.56 22.94 20.92
CA ILE A 217 -6.49 22.72 22.02
C ILE A 217 -7.39 23.94 22.19
N ALA A 218 -6.82 25.16 22.21
CA ALA A 218 -7.59 26.38 22.34
C ALA A 218 -8.68 26.54 21.25
N THR A 219 -8.42 26.07 20.03
CA THR A 219 -9.37 26.17 18.91
C THR A 219 -10.35 25.00 18.82
N LYS A 220 -10.05 23.83 19.39
CA LYS A 220 -10.84 22.59 19.21
C LYS A 220 -11.46 22.04 20.49
N ASN A 221 -11.14 22.58 21.66
CA ASN A 221 -11.66 22.04 22.91
C ASN A 221 -13.18 22.18 23.03
N ASN A 222 -13.75 23.25 22.47
CA ASN A 222 -15.19 23.53 22.50
C ASN A 222 -15.99 22.78 21.42
N ASP A 223 -15.32 22.16 20.44
CA ASP A 223 -16.00 21.37 19.40
C ASP A 223 -16.61 20.11 20.03
N LYS A 224 -17.90 19.84 19.79
CA LYS A 224 -18.53 18.60 20.28
C LYS A 224 -17.94 17.36 19.61
N LEU A 225 -17.61 17.48 18.32
CA LEU A 225 -17.00 16.44 17.49
C LEU A 225 -16.05 17.09 16.49
N LEU A 226 -15.02 16.36 16.08
CA LEU A 226 -14.15 16.75 14.98
C LEU A 226 -14.61 16.04 13.70
N GLU A 227 -15.55 16.64 12.98
CA GLU A 227 -15.98 16.11 11.67
C GLU A 227 -14.87 16.27 10.64
N THR A 228 -14.03 15.24 10.50
CA THR A 228 -12.85 15.28 9.62
C THR A 228 -12.69 14.02 8.77
N TYR A 229 -11.85 14.07 7.75
CA TYR A 229 -11.62 12.94 6.85
C TYR A 229 -10.73 11.87 7.49
N PRO A 230 -10.90 10.58 7.15
CA PRO A 230 -10.01 9.51 7.63
C PRO A 230 -8.52 9.76 7.35
N TRP A 231 -8.19 10.41 6.23
CA TRP A 231 -6.82 10.90 5.97
C TRP A 231 -6.29 11.78 7.10
N PHE A 232 -7.10 12.70 7.59
CA PHE A 232 -6.69 13.68 8.59
C PHE A 232 -6.65 13.05 9.98
N VAL A 233 -7.61 12.16 10.29
CA VAL A 233 -7.60 11.37 11.52
C VAL A 233 -6.27 10.60 11.65
N GLY A 234 -5.90 9.85 10.62
CA GLY A 234 -4.70 9.02 10.65
C GLY A 234 -3.41 9.84 10.72
N TYR A 235 -3.21 10.81 9.81
CA TYR A 235 -1.94 11.54 9.72
C TYR A 235 -1.69 12.44 10.93
N SER A 236 -2.66 13.27 11.31
CA SER A 236 -2.50 14.17 12.47
C SER A 236 -2.58 13.43 13.80
N GLY A 237 -3.45 12.43 13.91
CA GLY A 237 -3.68 11.69 15.16
C GLY A 237 -2.43 10.97 15.66
N ILE A 238 -1.59 10.45 14.75
CA ILE A 238 -0.32 9.81 15.11
C ILE A 238 0.60 10.81 15.84
N GLY A 239 0.82 12.00 15.26
CA GLY A 239 1.67 13.02 15.88
C GLY A 239 1.13 13.53 17.22
N LEU A 240 -0.19 13.67 17.35
CA LEU A 240 -0.83 14.11 18.59
C LEU A 240 -0.74 13.06 19.70
N ALA A 241 -0.85 11.77 19.35
CA ALA A 241 -0.69 10.69 20.32
C ALA A 241 0.78 10.58 20.78
N GLU A 242 1.74 10.64 19.84
CA GLU A 242 3.17 10.68 20.17
C GLU A 242 3.54 11.91 21.04
N TYR A 243 2.89 13.06 20.83
CA TYR A 243 3.07 14.23 21.70
C TYR A 243 2.65 13.92 23.14
N TYR A 244 1.48 13.31 23.36
CA TYR A 244 1.06 12.89 24.70
C TYR A 244 2.04 11.88 25.29
N LEU A 245 2.41 10.85 24.53
CA LEU A 245 3.34 9.81 24.98
C LEU A 245 4.71 10.38 25.34
N ARG A 246 5.16 11.45 24.68
CA ARG A 246 6.42 12.13 25.04
C ARG A 246 6.28 13.08 26.24
N THR A 247 5.17 13.80 26.37
CA THR A 247 5.05 14.93 27.30
C THR A 247 4.21 14.68 28.54
N GLY A 248 3.25 13.76 28.49
CA GLY A 248 2.23 13.56 29.51
C GLY A 248 1.19 14.67 29.60
N ASP A 249 1.12 15.56 28.59
CA ASP A 249 0.18 16.67 28.57
C ASP A 249 -1.26 16.17 28.35
N ALA A 250 -1.97 15.92 29.46
CA ALA A 250 -3.32 15.37 29.44
C ALA A 250 -4.36 16.29 28.75
N ALA A 251 -4.04 17.57 28.51
CA ALA A 251 -4.97 18.50 27.86
C ALA A 251 -5.27 18.13 26.41
N ILE A 252 -4.44 17.29 25.76
CA ILE A 252 -4.70 16.81 24.40
C ILE A 252 -5.64 15.60 24.32
N LEU A 253 -5.84 14.86 25.43
CA LEU A 253 -6.64 13.63 25.43
C LEU A 253 -8.08 13.82 24.89
N PRO A 254 -8.81 14.92 25.23
CA PRO A 254 -10.13 15.16 24.66
C PRO A 254 -10.14 15.32 23.13
N VAL A 255 -9.07 15.86 22.53
CA VAL A 255 -8.94 15.98 21.08
C VAL A 255 -8.73 14.60 20.45
N LEU A 256 -7.87 13.77 21.06
CA LEU A 256 -7.65 12.38 20.62
C LEU A 256 -8.95 11.56 20.70
N GLU A 257 -9.74 11.72 21.76
CA GLU A 257 -11.03 11.05 21.90
C GLU A 257 -12.01 11.46 20.80
N LYS A 258 -12.10 12.76 20.48
CA LYS A 258 -12.93 13.25 19.36
C LYS A 258 -12.49 12.68 18.01
N LEU A 259 -11.18 12.53 17.77
CA LEU A 259 -10.66 11.89 16.56
C LEU A 259 -10.99 10.39 16.50
N ALA A 260 -10.92 9.68 17.64
CA ALA A 260 -11.30 8.27 17.72
C ALA A 260 -12.79 8.06 17.44
N VAL A 261 -13.66 8.92 17.98
CA VAL A 261 -15.10 8.92 17.67
C VAL A 261 -15.36 9.25 16.20
N ALA A 262 -14.61 10.19 15.62
CA ALA A 262 -14.72 10.51 14.20
C ALA A 262 -14.34 9.31 13.30
N ALA A 263 -13.34 8.52 13.70
CA ALA A 263 -12.99 7.27 13.03
C ALA A 263 -14.12 6.25 13.13
N GLN A 264 -14.63 6.00 14.34
CA GLN A 264 -15.73 5.07 14.60
C GLN A 264 -16.95 5.38 13.71
N ASN A 265 -17.40 6.64 13.69
CA ASN A 265 -18.60 7.06 12.95
C ASN A 265 -18.52 6.86 11.43
N LYS A 266 -17.30 6.65 10.89
CA LYS A 266 -17.04 6.55 9.44
C LYS A 266 -16.51 5.18 9.04
N MET A 267 -16.37 4.25 9.99
CA MET A 267 -15.90 2.90 9.71
C MET A 267 -16.97 2.06 9.03
N TYR A 268 -16.56 1.22 8.10
CA TYR A 268 -17.37 0.11 7.58
C TYR A 268 -16.45 -1.04 7.21
N ASN A 269 -16.84 -2.28 7.55
CA ASN A 269 -16.07 -3.50 7.29
C ASN A 269 -14.59 -3.44 7.76
N GLY A 270 -14.34 -2.87 8.94
CA GLY A 270 -12.97 -2.66 9.45
C GLY A 270 -12.11 -1.67 8.66
N GLY A 271 -12.69 -0.89 7.74
CA GLY A 271 -11.97 0.10 6.93
C GLY A 271 -12.72 1.42 6.78
N TRP A 272 -12.18 2.31 5.95
CA TRP A 272 -12.70 3.66 5.73
C TRP A 272 -12.54 4.08 4.27
N SER A 273 -13.41 4.94 3.75
CA SER A 273 -13.11 5.66 2.49
C SER A 273 -12.26 6.89 2.77
N GLY A 274 -11.60 7.44 1.74
CA GLY A 274 -10.80 8.65 1.91
C GLY A 274 -11.59 9.88 2.38
N ARG A 275 -12.91 9.95 2.12
CA ARG A 275 -13.77 11.09 2.48
C ARG A 275 -14.83 10.76 3.53
N GLY A 276 -14.82 9.54 4.08
CA GLY A 276 -15.74 9.13 5.14
C GLY A 276 -17.18 8.82 4.69
N ARG A 277 -17.41 8.58 3.40
CA ARG A 277 -18.68 8.06 2.85
C ARG A 277 -18.47 6.66 2.27
N ALA A 278 -19.41 5.73 2.50
CA ALA A 278 -19.35 4.40 1.89
C ALA A 278 -19.65 4.50 0.38
N ALA A 279 -18.61 4.46 -0.45
CA ALA A 279 -18.72 4.54 -1.90
C ALA A 279 -18.39 3.18 -2.51
N PHE A 280 -19.28 2.19 -2.39
CA PHE A 280 -18.99 0.78 -2.73
C PHE A 280 -18.50 0.55 -4.17
N THR A 281 -18.91 1.41 -5.12
CA THR A 281 -18.46 1.37 -6.52
C THR A 281 -17.07 1.98 -6.73
N TYR A 282 -16.58 2.78 -5.78
CA TYR A 282 -15.23 3.32 -5.80
C TYR A 282 -14.27 2.31 -5.15
N VAL A 283 -13.10 2.14 -5.75
CA VAL A 283 -11.95 1.37 -5.22
C VAL A 283 -12.32 -0.03 -4.69
N GLY A 284 -13.28 -0.71 -5.33
CA GLY A 284 -13.63 -2.09 -5.02
C GLY A 284 -14.14 -2.29 -3.60
N GLY A 285 -15.26 -1.65 -3.24
CA GLY A 285 -15.90 -1.81 -1.92
C GLY A 285 -15.79 -0.60 -1.00
N GLY A 286 -15.39 0.56 -1.52
CA GLY A 286 -15.40 1.84 -0.82
C GLY A 286 -14.13 2.15 -0.03
N HIS A 287 -13.41 1.14 0.47
CA HIS A 287 -12.22 1.35 1.30
C HIS A 287 -11.13 2.09 0.54
N LEU A 288 -10.44 3.00 1.21
CA LEU A 288 -9.18 3.57 0.78
C LEU A 288 -8.13 3.28 1.85
N ASN A 289 -7.50 2.11 1.77
CA ASN A 289 -6.57 1.67 2.81
C ASN A 289 -5.30 2.54 2.90
N ALA A 290 -4.99 3.31 1.85
CA ALA A 290 -3.96 4.35 1.92
C ALA A 290 -4.27 5.43 2.98
N ALA A 291 -5.56 5.67 3.29
CA ALA A 291 -5.96 6.45 4.44
C ALA A 291 -6.14 5.56 5.68
N GLY A 292 -6.88 4.46 5.53
CA GLY A 292 -7.30 3.59 6.62
C GLY A 292 -6.14 3.03 7.46
N VAL A 293 -5.01 2.69 6.85
CA VAL A 293 -3.85 2.13 7.56
C VAL A 293 -3.33 3.08 8.66
N HIS A 294 -3.33 4.39 8.39
CA HIS A 294 -2.90 5.39 9.36
C HIS A 294 -3.96 5.65 10.43
N VAL A 295 -5.24 5.46 10.13
CA VAL A 295 -6.30 5.51 11.14
C VAL A 295 -6.09 4.40 12.16
N VAL A 296 -5.76 3.18 11.74
CA VAL A 296 -5.48 2.07 12.67
C VAL A 296 -4.24 2.37 13.52
N THR A 297 -3.17 2.90 12.93
CA THR A 297 -1.98 3.34 13.69
C THR A 297 -2.36 4.34 14.78
N PHE A 298 -3.15 5.36 14.44
CA PHE A 298 -3.65 6.33 15.40
C PHE A 298 -4.50 5.67 16.51
N LEU A 299 -5.45 4.79 16.17
CA LEU A 299 -6.32 4.15 17.17
C LEU A 299 -5.54 3.28 18.16
N LEU A 300 -4.49 2.59 17.71
CA LEU A 300 -3.57 1.84 18.57
C LEU A 300 -2.84 2.77 19.54
N LEU A 301 -2.24 3.84 19.04
CA LEU A 301 -1.54 4.84 19.88
C LEU A 301 -2.50 5.58 20.81
N ALA A 302 -3.73 5.87 20.38
CA ALA A 302 -4.74 6.50 21.22
C ALA A 302 -5.10 5.59 22.40
N LYS A 303 -5.26 4.28 22.17
CA LYS A 303 -5.44 3.29 23.25
C LYS A 303 -4.23 3.29 24.18
N GLU A 304 -3.02 3.39 23.64
CA GLU A 304 -1.77 3.51 24.42
C GLU A 304 -1.73 4.80 25.26
N CYS A 305 -2.30 5.90 24.76
CA CYS A 305 -2.46 7.14 25.50
C CYS A 305 -3.49 7.04 26.66
N GLY A 306 -4.27 5.96 26.72
CA GLY A 306 -5.38 5.80 27.65
C GLY A 306 -6.70 6.42 27.17
N VAL A 307 -6.81 6.77 25.88
CA VAL A 307 -8.06 7.26 25.28
C VAL A 307 -9.04 6.11 25.15
N LYS A 308 -10.33 6.40 25.37
CA LYS A 308 -11.42 5.45 25.14
C LYS A 308 -11.63 5.22 23.65
N VAL A 309 -10.99 4.17 23.12
CA VAL A 309 -11.20 3.70 21.75
C VAL A 309 -12.26 2.59 21.75
N ASP A 310 -13.24 2.71 20.86
CA ASP A 310 -14.28 1.71 20.64
C ASP A 310 -13.66 0.35 20.26
N GLU A 311 -14.03 -0.69 21.00
CA GLU A 311 -13.36 -1.99 20.93
C GLU A 311 -13.59 -2.67 19.57
N ARG A 312 -14.81 -2.60 19.06
CA ARG A 312 -15.15 -3.14 17.75
C ARG A 312 -14.33 -2.46 16.65
N THR A 313 -14.30 -1.12 16.66
CA THR A 313 -13.52 -0.33 15.70
C THR A 313 -12.05 -0.72 15.71
N LEU A 314 -11.46 -0.90 16.89
CA LEU A 314 -10.07 -1.32 17.03
C LEU A 314 -9.85 -2.74 16.48
N GLN A 315 -10.65 -3.72 16.91
CA GLN A 315 -10.44 -5.12 16.57
C GLN A 315 -10.69 -5.42 15.09
N GLU A 316 -11.79 -4.91 14.51
CA GLU A 316 -12.10 -5.14 13.10
C GLU A 316 -11.04 -4.50 12.18
N SER A 317 -10.61 -3.27 12.50
CA SER A 317 -9.62 -2.58 11.68
C SER A 317 -8.20 -3.13 11.84
N LEU A 318 -7.84 -3.59 13.04
CA LEU A 318 -6.60 -4.33 13.27
C LEU A 318 -6.59 -5.63 12.46
N ARG A 319 -7.66 -6.44 12.52
CA ARG A 319 -7.81 -7.67 11.73
C ARG A 319 -7.71 -7.39 10.24
N GLN A 320 -8.39 -6.34 9.76
CA GLN A 320 -8.39 -5.91 8.35
C GLN A 320 -6.98 -5.59 7.85
N MET A 321 -6.18 -4.85 8.62
CA MET A 321 -4.83 -4.45 8.20
C MET A 321 -3.81 -5.58 8.39
N TYR A 322 -3.89 -6.30 9.52
CA TYR A 322 -2.98 -7.37 9.86
C TYR A 322 -2.95 -8.50 8.83
N ARG A 323 -4.10 -8.89 8.26
CA ARG A 323 -4.17 -9.98 7.27
C ARG A 323 -3.33 -9.71 6.01
N PHE A 324 -2.98 -8.46 5.69
CA PHE A 324 -2.11 -8.12 4.56
C PHE A 324 -0.62 -8.37 4.83
N ALA A 325 -0.16 -8.33 6.09
CA ALA A 325 1.26 -8.43 6.42
C ALA A 325 1.86 -9.75 5.88
N GLY A 326 3.01 -9.67 5.21
CA GLY A 326 3.69 -10.83 4.61
C GLY A 326 2.96 -11.54 3.46
N ARG A 327 1.78 -11.05 3.04
CA ARG A 327 0.89 -11.71 2.05
C ARG A 327 0.64 -10.88 0.79
N GLY A 328 1.55 -9.95 0.49
CA GLY A 328 1.51 -9.09 -0.69
C GLY A 328 1.46 -7.63 -0.29
N ASN A 329 1.06 -6.77 -1.22
CA ASN A 329 0.81 -5.37 -0.88
C ASN A 329 -0.57 -5.25 -0.21
N THR A 330 -0.67 -4.39 0.80
CA THR A 330 -1.96 -3.95 1.32
C THR A 330 -2.84 -3.52 0.15
N ALA A 331 -4.08 -4.01 0.07
CA ALA A 331 -5.00 -3.66 -1.00
C ALA A 331 -5.26 -2.15 -1.03
N TYR A 332 -5.45 -1.52 -2.19
CA TYR A 332 -5.91 -0.13 -2.22
C TYR A 332 -7.34 -0.02 -1.69
N GLY A 333 -8.17 -1.01 -2.05
CA GLY A 333 -9.58 -1.15 -1.73
C GLY A 333 -9.95 -2.26 -0.73
N ASP A 334 -11.23 -2.65 -0.73
CA ASP A 334 -11.74 -3.79 0.05
C ASP A 334 -11.63 -5.09 -0.76
N HIS A 335 -10.41 -5.48 -1.11
CA HIS A 335 -10.11 -6.68 -1.88
C HIS A 335 -8.93 -7.47 -1.31
N PHE A 336 -8.58 -8.57 -1.98
CA PHE A 336 -7.38 -9.37 -1.70
C PHE A 336 -6.11 -8.53 -1.84
N PRO A 337 -4.99 -8.96 -1.23
CA PRO A 337 -3.70 -8.29 -1.37
C PRO A 337 -3.36 -8.03 -2.84
N GLU A 338 -2.78 -6.86 -3.11
CA GLU A 338 -2.28 -6.52 -4.45
C GLU A 338 -0.93 -7.19 -4.67
N GLY A 339 -0.70 -7.69 -5.88
CA GLY A 339 0.62 -8.21 -6.26
C GLY A 339 1.57 -7.11 -6.73
N GLY A 340 2.76 -7.53 -7.14
CA GLY A 340 3.81 -6.62 -7.63
C GLY A 340 4.46 -5.78 -6.53
N PHE A 341 5.06 -4.65 -6.92
CA PHE A 341 5.97 -3.87 -6.08
C PHE A 341 5.60 -2.38 -5.98
N VAL A 342 4.39 -2.03 -6.42
CA VAL A 342 3.84 -0.67 -6.33
C VAL A 342 2.68 -0.71 -5.35
N ASP A 343 2.83 -0.03 -4.21
CA ASP A 343 1.90 -0.16 -3.08
C ASP A 343 1.29 1.18 -2.63
N ASN A 344 1.71 2.32 -3.18
CA ASN A 344 1.38 3.67 -2.68
C ASN A 344 1.78 3.91 -1.22
N GLY A 345 2.84 3.24 -0.73
CA GLY A 345 3.32 3.38 0.65
C GLY A 345 2.45 2.68 1.70
N LYS A 346 1.41 1.94 1.28
CA LYS A 346 0.47 1.27 2.18
C LYS A 346 1.17 0.17 3.00
N VAL A 347 2.16 -0.53 2.44
CA VAL A 347 2.91 -1.57 3.17
C VAL A 347 3.86 -0.93 4.19
N GLY A 348 4.49 0.19 3.83
CA GLY A 348 5.27 0.99 4.78
C GLY A 348 4.40 1.54 5.92
N GLY A 349 3.20 2.04 5.60
CA GLY A 349 2.20 2.44 6.60
C GLY A 349 1.79 1.29 7.52
N LEU A 350 1.56 0.10 6.95
CA LEU A 350 1.24 -1.11 7.70
C LEU A 350 2.36 -1.50 8.67
N ALA A 351 3.63 -1.31 8.28
CA ALA A 351 4.76 -1.54 9.18
C ALA A 351 4.64 -0.66 10.45
N PHE A 352 4.29 0.62 10.31
CA PHE A 352 4.07 1.50 11.46
C PHE A 352 2.80 1.17 12.25
N THR A 353 1.73 0.68 11.60
CA THR A 353 0.56 0.13 12.32
C THR A 353 0.96 -1.04 13.20
N MET A 354 1.77 -1.97 12.67
CA MET A 354 2.26 -3.12 13.43
C MET A 354 3.28 -2.71 14.51
N ALA A 355 4.04 -1.62 14.30
CA ALA A 355 4.88 -1.02 15.33
C ALA A 355 4.05 -0.47 16.49
N ALA A 356 2.96 0.26 16.23
CA ALA A 356 2.03 0.72 17.26
C ALA A 356 1.32 -0.44 17.99
N ALA A 357 0.97 -1.52 17.27
CA ALA A 357 0.43 -2.73 17.91
C ALA A 357 1.47 -3.40 18.84
N THR A 358 2.75 -3.34 18.45
CA THR A 358 3.88 -3.88 19.22
C THR A 358 4.11 -3.09 20.52
N THR A 359 3.97 -1.77 20.51
CA THR A 359 4.13 -0.94 21.72
C THR A 359 2.94 -1.08 22.67
N LEU A 360 1.73 -1.22 22.12
CA LEU A 360 0.50 -1.33 22.90
C LEU A 360 0.37 -2.64 23.69
N THR A 361 0.75 -3.77 23.08
CA THR A 361 0.59 -5.09 23.70
C THR A 361 1.76 -5.43 24.62
N PRO A 362 1.52 -6.02 25.81
CA PRO A 362 2.58 -6.62 26.62
C PRO A 362 3.39 -7.63 25.79
N GLU A 363 4.70 -7.70 26.05
CA GLU A 363 5.64 -8.60 25.34
C GLU A 363 5.58 -8.44 23.81
N GLY A 364 5.36 -7.20 23.35
CA GLY A 364 5.11 -6.91 21.95
C GLY A 364 6.22 -7.35 21.01
N GLU A 365 7.51 -7.19 21.37
CA GLU A 365 8.62 -7.63 20.52
C GLU A 365 8.67 -9.16 20.35
N GLN A 366 8.07 -9.93 21.27
CA GLN A 366 7.90 -11.38 21.13
C GLN A 366 6.62 -11.78 20.35
N SER A 367 5.75 -10.82 20.07
CA SER A 367 4.45 -11.06 19.43
C SER A 367 4.52 -11.22 17.91
N VAL A 368 3.41 -11.66 17.31
CA VAL A 368 3.24 -11.68 15.85
C VAL A 368 3.26 -10.28 15.22
N TYR A 369 2.96 -9.23 15.99
CA TYR A 369 2.95 -7.85 15.49
C TYR A 369 4.36 -7.35 15.17
N ALA A 370 5.37 -7.69 15.99
CA ALA A 370 6.75 -7.34 15.70
C ALA A 370 7.25 -8.02 14.41
N LYS A 371 6.92 -9.30 14.21
CA LYS A 371 7.24 -10.02 12.97
C LYS A 371 6.51 -9.41 11.75
N ALA A 372 5.23 -9.08 11.92
CA ALA A 372 4.42 -8.43 10.88
C ALA A 372 4.94 -7.02 10.51
N ARG A 373 5.42 -6.25 11.49
CA ARG A 373 6.14 -4.98 11.27
C ARG A 373 7.36 -5.22 10.41
N ASP A 374 8.23 -6.14 10.81
CA ASP A 374 9.53 -6.32 10.19
C ASP A 374 9.42 -6.80 8.72
N ILE A 375 8.53 -7.78 8.43
CA ILE A 375 8.30 -8.24 7.05
C ILE A 375 7.69 -7.15 6.16
N SER A 376 6.86 -6.28 6.72
CA SER A 376 6.26 -5.16 5.98
C SER A 376 7.30 -4.07 5.73
N ALA A 377 8.14 -3.76 6.71
CA ALA A 377 9.19 -2.75 6.61
C ALA A 377 10.27 -3.11 5.56
N VAL A 378 10.75 -4.37 5.55
CA VAL A 378 11.80 -4.80 4.62
C VAL A 378 11.38 -4.76 3.15
N LYS A 379 10.06 -4.69 2.86
CA LYS A 379 9.52 -4.56 1.49
C LYS A 379 10.10 -3.36 0.74
N GLY A 380 10.52 -2.31 1.45
CA GLY A 380 11.15 -1.13 0.86
C GLY A 380 12.37 -1.47 0.01
N PHE A 381 13.19 -2.44 0.43
CA PHE A 381 14.34 -2.95 -0.32
C PHE A 381 13.91 -3.54 -1.68
N TYR A 382 13.00 -4.52 -1.68
CA TYR A 382 12.59 -5.21 -2.92
C TYR A 382 11.79 -4.32 -3.87
N SER A 383 11.03 -3.36 -3.33
CA SER A 383 10.18 -2.45 -4.11
C SER A 383 10.90 -1.23 -4.67
N THR A 384 12.15 -0.96 -4.26
CA THR A 384 12.83 0.31 -4.60
C THR A 384 12.99 0.56 -6.09
N SER A 385 13.04 -0.49 -6.92
CA SER A 385 13.12 -0.34 -8.37
C SER A 385 11.89 0.34 -8.98
N TRP A 386 10.77 0.35 -8.24
CA TRP A 386 9.49 0.94 -8.62
C TRP A 386 9.17 2.20 -7.81
N MET A 387 10.18 2.92 -7.34
CA MET A 387 9.97 4.22 -6.70
C MET A 387 9.16 5.18 -7.59
N LEU A 388 8.46 6.13 -6.99
CA LEU A 388 7.63 7.14 -7.65
C LEU A 388 6.49 6.58 -8.52
N HIS A 389 6.23 5.27 -8.45
CA HIS A 389 5.03 4.69 -9.02
C HIS A 389 3.89 4.76 -8.03
N GLY A 390 2.70 4.95 -8.59
CA GLY A 390 1.51 4.92 -7.79
C GLY A 390 0.40 5.81 -8.31
N HIS A 391 -0.74 5.72 -7.65
CA HIS A 391 -1.85 6.62 -7.90
C HIS A 391 -1.38 8.07 -7.66
N THR A 392 -1.70 8.99 -8.59
CA THR A 392 -1.34 10.42 -8.55
C THR A 392 0.16 10.76 -8.54
N GLY A 393 1.03 9.87 -9.06
CA GLY A 393 2.47 10.14 -9.23
C GLY A 393 3.38 9.60 -8.13
N GLY A 394 2.87 8.72 -7.26
CA GLY A 394 3.68 7.87 -6.37
C GLY A 394 4.40 8.57 -5.20
N GLY A 395 4.45 9.90 -5.15
CA GLY A 395 5.22 10.63 -4.12
C GLY A 395 4.82 10.29 -2.68
N ILE A 396 3.53 10.16 -2.38
CA ILE A 396 3.04 9.71 -1.07
C ILE A 396 3.60 8.33 -0.66
N GLY A 397 3.88 7.48 -1.65
CA GLY A 397 4.45 6.16 -1.41
C GLY A 397 5.89 6.22 -0.90
N GLU A 398 6.65 7.24 -1.30
CA GLU A 398 8.05 7.39 -0.86
C GLU A 398 8.18 7.82 0.59
N ILE A 399 7.18 8.51 1.15
CA ILE A 399 7.17 8.89 2.57
C ILE A 399 7.30 7.63 3.42
N TRP A 400 6.34 6.72 3.29
CA TRP A 400 6.25 5.55 4.16
C TRP A 400 7.19 4.43 3.74
N ARG A 401 7.52 4.30 2.44
CA ARG A 401 8.56 3.35 2.00
C ARG A 401 9.91 3.69 2.59
N SER A 402 10.33 4.96 2.49
CA SER A 402 11.63 5.40 3.01
C SER A 402 11.66 5.35 4.54
N ALA A 403 10.61 5.84 5.20
CA ALA A 403 10.51 5.83 6.66
C ALA A 403 10.54 4.40 7.23
N SER A 404 9.78 3.46 6.66
CA SER A 404 9.66 2.10 7.21
C SER A 404 10.97 1.30 7.18
N MET A 405 11.85 1.52 6.19
CA MET A 405 13.17 0.90 6.17
C MET A 405 14.02 1.29 7.40
N GLY A 406 13.76 2.45 8.02
CA GLY A 406 14.40 2.84 9.27
C GLY A 406 14.13 1.89 10.44
N LEU A 407 13.00 1.17 10.43
CA LEU A 407 12.68 0.13 11.43
C LEU A 407 13.59 -1.11 11.29
N MET A 408 14.25 -1.26 10.14
CA MET A 408 15.11 -2.40 9.82
C MET A 408 16.60 -2.12 10.02
N PHE A 409 16.97 -0.94 10.55
CA PHE A 409 18.36 -0.53 10.77
C PHE A 409 19.18 -1.61 11.50
N ASP A 410 18.72 -2.07 12.66
CA ASP A 410 19.44 -3.08 13.46
C ASP A 410 19.20 -4.51 12.97
N LYS A 411 18.01 -4.78 12.41
CA LYS A 411 17.57 -6.14 12.09
C LYS A 411 18.04 -6.63 10.73
N LYS A 412 18.22 -5.72 9.76
CA LYS A 412 18.68 -6.00 8.38
C LYS A 412 19.65 -4.90 7.91
N PRO A 413 20.81 -4.74 8.58
CA PRO A 413 21.72 -3.62 8.34
C PRO A 413 22.21 -3.55 6.89
N THR A 414 22.58 -4.67 6.27
CA THR A 414 23.00 -4.70 4.86
C THR A 414 21.92 -4.15 3.92
N LYS A 415 20.69 -4.66 4.04
CA LYS A 415 19.55 -4.19 3.23
C LYS A 415 19.23 -2.72 3.49
N TYR A 416 19.33 -2.29 4.74
CA TYR A 416 19.13 -0.89 5.10
C TYR A 416 20.20 0.02 4.48
N ARG A 417 21.47 -0.40 4.48
CA ARG A 417 22.58 0.33 3.81
C ARG A 417 22.39 0.38 2.30
N GLU A 418 22.17 -0.76 1.67
CA GLU A 418 21.83 -0.84 0.24
C GLU A 418 20.67 0.09 -0.14
N PHE A 419 19.61 0.11 0.67
CA PHE A 419 18.46 1.00 0.46
C PHE A 419 18.81 2.48 0.61
N MET A 420 19.47 2.88 1.71
CA MET A 420 19.77 4.28 1.96
C MET A 420 20.81 4.81 0.99
N ASP A 421 21.93 4.12 0.81
CA ASP A 421 23.04 4.53 -0.04
C ASP A 421 22.62 4.55 -1.51
N GLY A 422 21.89 3.52 -1.97
CA GLY A 422 21.34 3.48 -3.33
C GLY A 422 20.35 4.62 -3.62
N ARG A 423 19.71 5.18 -2.59
CA ARG A 423 18.74 6.29 -2.69
C ARG A 423 19.28 7.64 -2.21
N MET A 424 20.57 7.76 -1.89
CA MET A 424 21.17 9.01 -1.40
C MET A 424 20.86 10.20 -2.32
N TRP A 425 21.05 9.99 -3.63
CA TRP A 425 20.74 10.97 -4.68
C TRP A 425 19.30 11.50 -4.60
N PHE A 426 18.34 10.64 -4.26
CA PHE A 426 16.94 10.99 -4.22
C PHE A 426 16.64 11.93 -3.06
N TYR A 427 17.26 11.71 -1.91
CA TYR A 427 17.14 12.61 -0.77
C TYR A 427 17.84 13.95 -1.05
N ASP A 428 19.04 13.95 -1.63
CA ASP A 428 19.77 15.18 -1.95
C ASP A 428 19.03 16.06 -2.96
N LEU A 429 18.47 15.47 -4.03
CA LEU A 429 17.68 16.20 -5.01
C LEU A 429 16.31 16.66 -4.47
N SER A 430 15.76 15.95 -3.48
CA SER A 430 14.49 16.32 -2.86
C SER A 430 14.64 17.45 -1.84
N ARG A 431 15.85 17.73 -1.33
CA ARG A 431 16.10 18.87 -0.44
C ARG A 431 15.99 20.21 -1.16
N ARG A 432 15.55 21.22 -0.43
CA ARG A 432 15.44 22.60 -0.89
C ARG A 432 16.46 23.47 -0.15
N TYR A 433 16.80 24.61 -0.74
CA TYR A 433 17.82 25.52 -0.22
C TYR A 433 17.43 26.19 1.11
N ASP A 434 16.14 26.22 1.45
CA ASP A 434 15.58 26.86 2.65
C ASP A 434 15.48 25.92 3.87
N GLY A 435 15.98 24.68 3.74
CA GLY A 435 15.91 23.63 4.74
C GLY A 435 14.72 22.67 4.58
N SER A 436 13.73 23.02 3.76
CA SER A 436 12.58 22.15 3.51
C SER A 436 12.88 21.01 2.55
N PHE A 437 11.94 20.09 2.42
CA PHE A 437 11.97 18.98 1.48
C PHE A 437 10.81 19.10 0.49
N GLY A 438 11.01 18.65 -0.74
CA GLY A 438 9.95 18.16 -1.61
C GLY A 438 10.01 16.63 -1.71
N ILE A 439 9.39 16.08 -2.74
CA ILE A 439 9.50 14.66 -3.12
C ILE A 439 9.77 14.64 -4.62
N LEU A 440 11.05 14.59 -5.00
CA LEU A 440 11.47 14.73 -6.39
C LEU A 440 10.71 13.75 -7.30
N GLY A 441 10.04 14.26 -8.33
CA GLY A 441 9.30 13.39 -9.27
C GLY A 441 8.02 12.77 -8.69
N GLY A 442 7.60 13.18 -7.48
CA GLY A 442 6.35 12.80 -6.84
C GLY A 442 5.11 13.51 -7.40
N GLY A 443 5.23 14.22 -8.53
CA GLY A 443 4.14 14.98 -9.13
C GLY A 443 3.60 16.05 -8.18
N ARG A 444 2.29 16.00 -7.88
CA ARG A 444 1.65 16.97 -6.97
C ARG A 444 2.17 16.92 -5.54
N TYR A 445 2.88 15.87 -5.15
CA TYR A 445 3.47 15.70 -3.81
C TYR A 445 4.86 16.31 -3.70
N ASP A 446 5.41 16.88 -4.77
CA ASP A 446 6.72 17.53 -4.76
C ASP A 446 6.65 18.96 -4.20
N ASN A 447 6.30 19.08 -2.91
CA ASN A 447 6.18 20.34 -2.20
C ASN A 447 6.49 20.17 -0.69
N PRO A 448 6.71 21.26 0.06
CA PRO A 448 7.04 21.21 1.48
C PRO A 448 6.03 20.48 2.39
N ASP A 449 4.73 20.62 2.12
CA ASP A 449 3.68 20.01 2.95
C ASP A 449 3.82 18.48 3.00
N TRP A 450 4.16 17.86 1.86
CA TRP A 450 4.38 16.41 1.76
C TRP A 450 5.83 16.01 1.99
N GLY A 451 6.79 16.85 1.60
CA GLY A 451 8.22 16.58 1.72
C GLY A 451 8.68 16.42 3.17
N THR A 452 7.98 17.03 4.13
CA THR A 452 8.17 16.78 5.57
C THR A 452 8.13 15.28 5.91
N GLY A 453 7.25 14.52 5.26
CA GLY A 453 7.19 13.07 5.43
C GLY A 453 8.44 12.35 4.93
N LEU A 454 9.05 12.81 3.83
CA LEU A 454 10.28 12.23 3.32
C LEU A 454 11.46 12.47 4.29
N ALA A 455 11.47 13.61 4.98
CA ALA A 455 12.48 13.95 5.98
C ALA A 455 12.48 12.99 7.20
N LEU A 456 11.37 12.30 7.47
CA LEU A 456 11.31 11.26 8.52
C LEU A 456 12.38 10.18 8.32
N SER A 457 12.81 9.90 7.08
CA SER A 457 13.88 8.95 6.77
C SER A 457 15.19 9.22 7.53
N TYR A 458 15.43 10.47 7.96
CA TYR A 458 16.60 10.88 8.76
C TYR A 458 16.42 10.71 10.28
N THR A 459 15.18 10.53 10.76
CA THR A 459 14.84 10.54 12.18
C THR A 459 14.25 9.21 12.67
N ILE A 460 13.58 8.41 11.83
CA ILE A 460 13.04 7.10 12.23
C ILE A 460 14.11 6.20 12.91
N PRO A 461 15.33 6.04 12.36
CA PRO A 461 16.36 5.19 12.98
C PRO A 461 16.84 5.69 14.36
N ARG A 462 16.50 6.92 14.76
CA ARG A 462 16.85 7.49 16.08
C ARG A 462 16.01 6.91 17.21
N LYS A 463 14.88 6.26 16.91
CA LYS A 463 13.99 5.60 17.89
C LYS A 463 13.51 6.54 19.02
N THR A 464 13.10 7.75 18.64
CA THR A 464 12.65 8.81 19.56
C THR A 464 11.14 8.81 19.80
N LEU A 465 10.38 7.99 19.06
CA LEU A 465 8.92 7.87 19.12
C LEU A 465 8.53 6.42 19.44
N GLN A 466 7.35 6.19 20.01
CA GLN A 466 6.89 4.83 20.30
C GLN A 466 6.82 4.00 19.00
N ILE A 467 6.21 4.54 17.93
CA ILE A 467 6.12 3.84 16.63
C ILE A 467 7.47 3.62 15.94
N THR A 468 8.54 4.26 16.41
CA THR A 468 9.90 4.08 15.87
C THR A 468 10.78 3.20 16.74
N GLY A 469 10.26 2.68 17.86
CA GLY A 469 10.96 1.77 18.75
C GLY A 469 11.65 2.45 19.93
N ALA A 470 11.16 3.63 20.36
CA ALA A 470 11.55 4.20 21.64
C ALA A 470 11.20 3.26 22.80
N PRO A 471 11.91 3.35 23.95
CA PRO A 471 11.47 2.68 25.17
C PRO A 471 10.03 3.07 25.54
N PRO A 472 9.24 2.17 26.17
CA PRO A 472 7.89 2.45 26.58
C PRO A 472 7.77 3.75 27.37
N SER A 473 6.84 4.61 26.98
CA SER A 473 6.59 5.86 27.70
C SER A 473 6.09 5.58 29.12
N LYS A 474 6.52 6.38 30.10
CA LYS A 474 5.95 6.36 31.45
C LYS A 474 4.46 6.76 31.51
N PHE A 475 3.94 7.37 30.44
CA PHE A 475 2.54 7.76 30.31
C PHE A 475 1.71 6.73 29.51
N ALA A 476 2.37 5.72 28.93
CA ALA A 476 1.73 4.68 28.15
C ALA A 476 0.85 3.77 29.02
N ARG A 477 -0.23 3.28 28.43
CA ARG A 477 -1.11 2.24 28.96
C ARG A 477 -0.95 1.00 28.09
N SER A 478 -0.79 -0.16 28.73
CA SER A 478 -0.78 -1.44 28.03
C SER A 478 -2.20 -1.93 27.74
N TYR A 479 -2.38 -2.59 26.61
CA TYR A 479 -3.62 -3.29 26.27
C TYR A 479 -3.28 -4.62 25.60
N GLN A 480 -3.80 -5.73 26.13
CA GLN A 480 -3.54 -7.05 25.57
C GLN A 480 -4.31 -7.23 24.25
N LEU A 481 -3.59 -7.11 23.13
CA LEU A 481 -4.13 -7.43 21.82
C LEU A 481 -4.29 -8.96 21.65
N PRO A 482 -5.13 -9.42 20.71
CA PRO A 482 -5.22 -10.84 20.38
C PRO A 482 -3.86 -11.42 20.02
N LYS A 483 -3.52 -12.61 20.54
CA LYS A 483 -2.25 -13.29 20.20
C LYS A 483 -2.09 -13.53 18.69
N ARG A 484 -3.21 -13.72 17.99
CA ARG A 484 -3.30 -13.85 16.54
C ARG A 484 -4.66 -13.35 16.08
N PRO A 485 -4.75 -12.14 15.49
CA PRO A 485 -6.03 -11.56 15.09
C PRO A 485 -6.58 -12.17 13.79
N TRP A 486 -5.77 -12.93 13.05
CA TRP A 486 -6.17 -13.59 11.80
C TRP A 486 -5.27 -14.79 11.46
N GLY A 487 -5.85 -15.84 10.89
CA GLY A 487 -5.11 -17.01 10.38
C GLY A 487 -4.89 -18.12 11.41
N THR A 488 -4.26 -19.20 10.95
CA THR A 488 -3.80 -20.32 11.78
C THR A 488 -2.34 -20.10 12.24
N ALA A 489 -1.80 -21.02 13.03
CA ALA A 489 -0.38 -20.95 13.40
C ALA A 489 0.56 -21.05 12.18
N ALA A 490 0.16 -21.75 11.11
CA ALA A 490 0.93 -21.84 9.88
C ALA A 490 1.00 -20.49 9.14
N ASP A 491 0.03 -19.59 9.32
CA ASP A 491 0.05 -18.25 8.74
C ASP A 491 1.16 -17.36 9.31
N ASP A 492 1.64 -17.63 10.53
CA ASP A 492 2.70 -16.84 11.18
C ASP A 492 4.04 -16.93 10.44
N VAL A 493 4.27 -18.01 9.69
CA VAL A 493 5.50 -18.24 8.92
C VAL A 493 5.67 -17.21 7.80
N PHE A 494 4.58 -16.61 7.31
CA PHE A 494 4.62 -15.55 6.30
C PHE A 494 5.21 -14.23 6.81
N TYR A 495 5.41 -14.09 8.13
CA TYR A 495 6.09 -12.94 8.72
C TYR A 495 7.60 -13.16 8.89
N SER A 496 8.10 -14.36 8.58
CA SER A 496 9.51 -14.67 8.74
C SER A 496 10.36 -13.93 7.70
N LEU A 497 11.42 -13.29 8.17
CA LEU A 497 12.47 -12.72 7.32
C LEU A 497 13.44 -13.79 6.81
N VAL A 498 13.39 -15.01 7.37
CA VAL A 498 14.23 -16.14 6.96
C VAL A 498 13.49 -16.92 5.87
N PRO A 499 14.09 -17.19 4.71
CA PRO A 499 13.47 -17.97 3.63
C PRO A 499 13.01 -19.36 4.08
N ALA A 500 12.09 -19.95 3.32
CA ALA A 500 11.75 -21.35 3.52
C ALA A 500 12.95 -22.24 3.14
N PRO A 501 13.33 -23.23 3.97
CA PRO A 501 14.40 -24.16 3.61
C PRO A 501 13.98 -25.01 2.40
N ASP A 502 14.96 -25.42 1.60
CA ASP A 502 14.73 -26.43 0.56
C ASP A 502 14.56 -27.84 1.17
N LYS A 503 14.35 -28.85 0.31
CA LYS A 503 14.17 -30.24 0.73
C LYS A 503 15.37 -30.84 1.50
N ASN A 504 16.56 -30.25 1.36
CA ASN A 504 17.78 -30.64 2.05
C ASN A 504 18.05 -29.79 3.30
N GLY A 505 17.15 -28.86 3.64
CA GLY A 505 17.31 -27.94 4.77
C GLY A 505 18.15 -26.71 4.47
N LYS A 506 18.60 -26.48 3.22
CA LYS A 506 19.39 -25.31 2.83
C LYS A 506 18.49 -24.08 2.77
N VAL A 507 18.94 -22.98 3.37
CA VAL A 507 18.24 -21.69 3.39
C VAL A 507 19.04 -20.70 2.55
N SER A 508 18.35 -19.94 1.69
CA SER A 508 18.98 -18.87 0.91
C SER A 508 19.50 -17.77 1.83
N ASP A 509 20.71 -17.28 1.57
CA ASP A 509 21.22 -16.09 2.26
C ASP A 509 20.63 -14.83 1.63
N VAL A 510 19.47 -14.41 2.14
CA VAL A 510 18.82 -13.16 1.71
C VAL A 510 19.43 -11.93 2.39
N ASP A 511 20.29 -12.08 3.40
CA ASP A 511 20.85 -10.94 4.14
C ASP A 511 22.07 -10.32 3.45
N SER A 512 22.69 -11.05 2.51
CA SER A 512 23.74 -10.54 1.63
C SER A 512 23.25 -9.95 0.30
N GLU A 513 21.94 -10.01 0.03
CA GLU A 513 21.33 -9.47 -1.19
C GLU A 513 21.58 -7.97 -1.37
N LYS A 514 21.79 -7.55 -2.63
CA LYS A 514 22.09 -6.17 -3.02
C LYS A 514 21.06 -5.63 -4.00
N LEU A 515 20.83 -4.31 -4.01
CA LEU A 515 19.83 -3.73 -4.91
C LEU A 515 20.08 -4.01 -6.41
N PRO A 516 21.32 -3.91 -6.94
CA PRO A 516 21.58 -4.15 -8.36
C PRO A 516 21.24 -5.57 -8.84
N THR A 517 21.21 -6.55 -7.93
CA THR A 517 21.08 -7.98 -8.26
C THR A 517 19.78 -8.61 -7.77
N ASP A 518 19.22 -8.09 -6.68
CA ASP A 518 18.19 -8.80 -5.90
C ASP A 518 16.94 -7.95 -5.61
N ALA A 519 16.94 -6.68 -6.02
CA ALA A 519 15.69 -5.93 -6.08
C ALA A 519 14.74 -6.54 -7.14
N SER A 520 13.47 -6.16 -7.10
CA SER A 520 12.44 -6.78 -7.94
C SER A 520 12.70 -6.72 -9.45
N MET A 521 13.28 -5.65 -9.99
CA MET A 521 13.60 -5.57 -11.42
C MET A 521 14.69 -6.57 -11.86
N PRO A 522 15.89 -6.61 -11.25
CA PRO A 522 16.91 -7.59 -11.61
C PRO A 522 16.45 -9.04 -11.37
N VAL A 523 15.74 -9.33 -10.28
CA VAL A 523 15.13 -10.66 -10.07
C VAL A 523 14.12 -10.99 -11.16
N GLY A 524 13.22 -10.06 -11.50
CA GLY A 524 12.26 -10.25 -12.59
C GLY A 524 12.93 -10.54 -13.93
N ASN A 525 14.05 -9.87 -14.25
CA ASN A 525 14.82 -10.18 -15.46
C ASN A 525 15.39 -11.60 -15.42
N ARG A 526 15.99 -12.01 -14.30
CA ARG A 526 16.57 -13.34 -14.11
C ARG A 526 15.51 -14.44 -14.23
N LEU A 527 14.36 -14.27 -13.60
CA LEU A 527 13.34 -15.33 -13.54
C LEU A 527 12.46 -15.36 -14.78
N LEU A 528 11.97 -14.20 -15.23
CA LEU A 528 10.96 -14.13 -16.29
C LEU A 528 11.57 -14.01 -17.68
N ASN A 529 12.73 -13.36 -17.84
CA ASN A 529 13.27 -13.00 -19.15
C ASN A 529 14.45 -13.87 -19.59
N ASP A 530 15.14 -14.56 -18.67
CA ASP A 530 16.21 -15.49 -19.01
C ASP A 530 15.63 -16.89 -19.35
N PRO A 531 15.74 -17.36 -20.61
CA PRO A 531 15.28 -18.71 -20.97
C PRO A 531 16.15 -19.83 -20.35
N LYS A 532 17.32 -19.51 -19.79
CA LYS A 532 18.26 -20.46 -19.17
C LYS A 532 18.08 -20.59 -17.66
N VAL A 533 17.08 -19.94 -17.06
CA VAL A 533 16.82 -20.04 -15.62
C VAL A 533 16.63 -21.51 -15.21
N THR A 534 17.32 -21.93 -14.15
CA THR A 534 17.32 -23.32 -13.68
C THR A 534 16.16 -23.60 -12.73
N ASP A 535 15.76 -24.86 -12.63
CA ASP A 535 14.74 -25.29 -11.66
C ASP A 535 15.17 -24.99 -10.22
N GLU A 536 16.45 -25.18 -9.89
CA GLU A 536 17.01 -24.81 -8.57
C GLU A 536 16.79 -23.33 -8.29
N THR A 537 17.04 -22.45 -9.26
CA THR A 537 16.82 -21.00 -9.10
C THR A 537 15.33 -20.71 -8.91
N LEU A 538 14.45 -21.30 -9.72
CA LEU A 538 12.99 -21.09 -9.59
C LEU A 538 12.48 -21.54 -8.21
N LEU A 539 12.92 -22.70 -7.74
CA LEU A 539 12.60 -23.27 -6.44
C LEU A 539 13.16 -22.44 -5.28
N GLN A 540 14.36 -21.87 -5.43
CA GLN A 540 14.97 -20.96 -4.47
C GLN A 540 14.10 -19.72 -4.27
N TYR A 541 13.68 -19.07 -5.37
CA TYR A 541 12.85 -17.86 -5.30
C TYR A 541 11.39 -18.13 -4.95
N ALA A 542 10.85 -19.32 -5.25
CA ALA A 542 9.54 -19.76 -4.79
C ALA A 542 9.46 -19.93 -3.25
N ARG A 543 10.61 -19.95 -2.56
CA ARG A 543 10.78 -20.06 -1.10
C ARG A 543 11.17 -18.74 -0.42
N HIS A 544 11.25 -17.66 -1.19
CA HIS A 544 11.69 -16.36 -0.72
C HIS A 544 10.72 -15.73 0.33
N PRO A 545 11.19 -14.96 1.33
CA PRO A 545 10.32 -14.34 2.33
C PRO A 545 9.34 -13.31 1.73
N ASP A 546 9.80 -12.47 0.80
CA ASP A 546 8.94 -11.52 0.09
C ASP A 546 7.93 -12.23 -0.84
N GLN A 547 6.64 -11.92 -0.66
CA GLN A 547 5.54 -12.46 -1.46
C GLN A 547 5.61 -12.06 -2.94
N GLY A 548 6.03 -10.83 -3.27
CA GLY A 548 6.12 -10.37 -4.65
C GLY A 548 7.22 -11.10 -5.44
N ILE A 549 8.31 -11.46 -4.76
CA ILE A 549 9.38 -12.27 -5.33
C ILE A 549 8.91 -13.71 -5.56
N ARG A 550 8.17 -14.30 -4.61
CA ARG A 550 7.53 -15.62 -4.80
C ARG A 550 6.53 -15.62 -5.95
N GLU A 551 5.75 -14.56 -6.12
CA GLU A 551 4.86 -14.37 -7.27
C GLU A 551 5.64 -14.39 -8.60
N MET A 552 6.77 -13.68 -8.67
CA MET A 552 7.63 -13.71 -9.87
C MET A 552 8.15 -15.11 -10.17
N ALA A 553 8.54 -15.89 -9.16
CA ALA A 553 8.93 -17.28 -9.33
C ALA A 553 7.77 -18.16 -9.82
N ALA A 554 6.58 -18.03 -9.22
CA ALA A 554 5.40 -18.77 -9.67
C ALA A 554 5.02 -18.44 -11.12
N ASP A 555 5.12 -17.16 -11.51
CA ASP A 555 4.90 -16.72 -12.89
C ASP A 555 5.96 -17.26 -13.84
N ALA A 556 7.23 -17.33 -13.42
CA ALA A 556 8.31 -17.89 -14.20
C ALA A 556 8.14 -19.41 -14.41
N ILE A 557 7.80 -20.15 -13.36
CA ILE A 557 7.48 -21.59 -13.45
C ILE A 557 6.34 -21.80 -14.47
N ALA A 558 5.28 -20.99 -14.37
CA ALA A 558 4.14 -21.08 -15.28
C ALA A 558 4.52 -20.75 -16.74
N LYS A 559 5.28 -19.68 -16.95
CA LYS A 559 5.72 -19.17 -18.26
C LYS A 559 6.67 -20.14 -18.98
N HIS A 560 7.61 -20.73 -18.25
CA HIS A 560 8.62 -21.64 -18.80
C HIS A 560 8.14 -23.11 -18.87
N GLY A 561 6.87 -23.38 -18.53
CA GLY A 561 6.29 -24.73 -18.60
C GLY A 561 6.90 -25.74 -17.63
N ARG A 562 7.33 -25.29 -16.44
CA ARG A 562 8.05 -26.13 -15.45
C ARG A 562 7.09 -26.82 -14.45
N ASP A 563 6.07 -27.49 -14.97
CA ASP A 563 4.95 -28.02 -14.18
C ASP A 563 5.34 -29.11 -13.18
N HIS A 564 6.43 -29.83 -13.46
CA HIS A 564 6.97 -30.84 -12.55
C HIS A 564 7.37 -30.25 -11.19
N LEU A 565 7.62 -28.94 -11.09
CA LEU A 565 7.94 -28.26 -9.84
C LEU A 565 6.72 -28.00 -8.94
N ILE A 566 5.50 -28.05 -9.49
CA ILE A 566 4.27 -27.72 -8.75
C ILE A 566 4.07 -28.69 -7.59
N LEU A 567 4.17 -30.00 -7.86
CA LEU A 567 3.99 -31.02 -6.82
C LEU A 567 5.08 -30.96 -5.75
N GLU A 568 6.34 -30.65 -6.12
CA GLU A 568 7.38 -30.45 -5.12
C GLU A 568 7.00 -29.32 -4.15
N LEU A 569 6.58 -28.17 -4.69
CA LEU A 569 6.17 -27.02 -3.90
C LEU A 569 4.95 -27.31 -3.02
N LEU A 570 3.94 -28.03 -3.53
CA LEU A 570 2.74 -28.38 -2.77
C LEU A 570 2.99 -29.42 -1.66
N HIS A 571 4.04 -30.23 -1.76
CA HIS A 571 4.46 -31.17 -0.72
C HIS A 571 5.45 -30.59 0.29
N ASP A 572 5.92 -29.36 0.06
CA ASP A 572 6.87 -28.70 0.95
C ASP A 572 6.28 -28.52 2.36
N LYS A 573 7.14 -28.61 3.38
CA LYS A 573 6.76 -28.46 4.79
C LYS A 573 6.44 -27.00 5.13
N ASP A 574 7.03 -26.05 4.43
CA ASP A 574 6.78 -24.63 4.64
C ASP A 574 5.55 -24.15 3.83
N PRO A 575 4.55 -23.53 4.47
CA PRO A 575 3.35 -23.05 3.78
C PRO A 575 3.65 -21.99 2.71
N ARG A 576 4.80 -21.31 2.77
CA ARG A 576 5.19 -20.32 1.76
C ARG A 576 5.50 -20.95 0.41
N ALA A 577 6.13 -22.12 0.41
CA ALA A 577 6.39 -22.90 -0.81
C ALA A 577 5.09 -23.48 -1.36
N ARG A 578 4.23 -24.04 -0.49
CA ARG A 578 2.90 -24.52 -0.90
C ARG A 578 2.07 -23.41 -1.53
N HIS A 579 2.09 -22.22 -0.94
CA HIS A 579 1.46 -21.04 -1.52
C HIS A 579 1.98 -20.74 -2.93
N SER A 580 3.30 -20.72 -3.14
CA SER A 580 3.88 -20.54 -4.49
C SER A 580 3.38 -21.59 -5.48
N GLY A 581 3.30 -22.87 -5.07
CA GLY A 581 2.73 -23.94 -5.88
C GLY A 581 1.27 -23.68 -6.29
N THR A 582 0.43 -23.20 -5.36
CA THR A 582 -0.96 -22.82 -5.68
C THR A 582 -1.04 -21.65 -6.68
N GLN A 583 -0.10 -20.69 -6.59
CA GLN A 583 -0.08 -19.53 -7.48
C GLN A 583 0.38 -19.87 -8.90
N VAL A 584 1.25 -20.87 -9.10
CA VAL A 584 1.58 -21.36 -10.45
C VAL A 584 0.29 -21.67 -11.22
N LEU A 585 -0.65 -22.36 -10.56
CA LEU A 585 -1.93 -22.77 -11.16
C LEU A 585 -2.89 -21.58 -11.32
N TYR A 586 -3.31 -20.96 -10.22
CA TYR A 586 -4.40 -19.99 -10.26
C TYR A 586 -4.01 -18.65 -10.88
N GLY A 587 -2.72 -18.32 -10.93
CA GLY A 587 -2.27 -17.01 -11.40
C GLY A 587 -1.89 -16.06 -10.28
N THR A 588 -1.35 -14.92 -10.70
CA THR A 588 -0.87 -13.83 -9.85
C THR A 588 -1.53 -12.53 -10.28
N PHE A 589 -1.09 -11.39 -9.76
CA PHE A 589 -1.62 -10.08 -10.17
C PHE A 589 -1.48 -9.78 -11.67
N LYS A 590 -0.40 -10.26 -12.33
CA LYS A 590 -0.13 -9.98 -13.75
C LYS A 590 -0.49 -11.13 -14.70
N ARG A 591 -0.81 -12.31 -14.16
CA ARG A 591 -1.02 -13.52 -14.95
C ARG A 591 -2.37 -14.16 -14.62
N ALA A 592 -3.13 -14.45 -15.67
CA ALA A 592 -4.35 -15.24 -15.58
C ALA A 592 -4.06 -16.69 -15.10
N PRO A 593 -5.08 -17.43 -14.64
CA PRO A 593 -4.92 -18.85 -14.37
C PRO A 593 -4.34 -19.61 -15.56
N VAL A 594 -3.62 -20.70 -15.29
CA VAL A 594 -3.17 -21.63 -16.33
C VAL A 594 -4.36 -22.36 -16.95
N SER A 595 -4.14 -23.03 -18.07
CA SER A 595 -5.19 -23.84 -18.69
C SER A 595 -5.65 -24.97 -17.74
N PRO A 596 -6.94 -25.30 -17.69
CA PRO A 596 -7.47 -26.33 -16.79
C PRO A 596 -6.76 -27.68 -16.87
N GLU A 597 -6.21 -28.05 -18.04
CA GLU A 597 -5.51 -29.31 -18.28
C GLU A 597 -4.23 -29.45 -17.47
N ARG A 598 -3.63 -28.33 -17.03
CA ARG A 598 -2.45 -28.32 -16.15
C ARG A 598 -2.79 -28.67 -14.70
N LEU A 599 -4.07 -28.70 -14.32
CA LEU A 599 -4.52 -29.23 -13.03
C LEU A 599 -4.73 -30.76 -13.12
N THR A 600 -3.61 -31.48 -13.06
CA THR A 600 -3.62 -32.95 -13.10
C THR A 600 -4.24 -33.56 -11.84
N ASP A 601 -4.68 -34.82 -11.91
CA ASP A 601 -5.31 -35.50 -10.76
C ASP A 601 -4.41 -35.57 -9.51
N PRO A 602 -3.09 -35.86 -9.61
CA PRO A 602 -2.20 -35.78 -8.44
C PRO A 602 -2.13 -34.38 -7.82
N ILE A 603 -2.13 -33.32 -8.63
CA ILE A 603 -2.13 -31.93 -8.14
C ILE A 603 -3.46 -31.64 -7.44
N ALA A 604 -4.59 -31.97 -8.07
CA ALA A 604 -5.92 -31.76 -7.50
C ALA A 604 -6.08 -32.51 -6.17
N GLN A 605 -5.64 -33.78 -6.10
CA GLN A 605 -5.64 -34.58 -4.87
C GLN A 605 -4.83 -33.90 -3.77
N ARG A 606 -3.63 -33.39 -4.09
CA ARG A 606 -2.81 -32.69 -3.10
C ARG A 606 -3.47 -31.40 -2.62
N LEU A 607 -4.05 -30.59 -3.52
CA LEU A 607 -4.76 -29.37 -3.12
C LEU A 607 -5.94 -29.68 -2.18
N TRP A 608 -6.69 -30.76 -2.42
CA TRP A 608 -7.76 -31.17 -1.51
C TRP A 608 -7.26 -31.59 -0.13
N GLN A 609 -6.08 -32.23 -0.04
CA GLN A 609 -5.44 -32.50 1.26
C GLN A 609 -5.14 -31.20 2.02
N LEU A 610 -4.61 -30.18 1.34
CA LEU A 610 -4.36 -28.86 1.95
C LEU A 610 -5.66 -28.19 2.40
N VAL A 611 -6.72 -28.30 1.61
CA VAL A 611 -8.05 -27.74 1.94
C VAL A 611 -8.72 -28.51 3.08
N ALA A 612 -8.40 -29.79 3.28
CA ALA A 612 -8.92 -30.63 4.35
C ALA A 612 -8.20 -30.43 5.69
N ASP A 613 -6.93 -30.04 5.67
CA ASP A 613 -6.13 -29.83 6.89
C ASP A 613 -6.60 -28.58 7.67
N PRO A 614 -7.10 -28.74 8.92
CA PRO A 614 -7.51 -27.60 9.75
C PRO A 614 -6.34 -26.75 10.27
N ASN A 615 -5.11 -27.28 10.25
CA ASN A 615 -3.91 -26.58 10.70
C ASN A 615 -3.17 -25.87 9.56
N GLU A 616 -3.64 -26.03 8.33
CA GLU A 616 -3.06 -25.33 7.18
C GLU A 616 -3.25 -23.81 7.30
N SER A 617 -2.33 -23.07 6.71
CA SER A 617 -2.43 -21.62 6.52
C SER A 617 -3.70 -21.27 5.76
N TRP A 618 -4.50 -20.36 6.30
CA TRP A 618 -5.67 -19.83 5.60
C TRP A 618 -5.28 -19.19 4.26
N TRP A 619 -4.09 -18.58 4.18
CA TRP A 619 -3.58 -18.05 2.94
C TRP A 619 -3.29 -19.12 1.87
N VAL A 620 -2.77 -20.28 2.27
CA VAL A 620 -2.60 -21.45 1.39
C VAL A 620 -3.95 -22.03 1.01
N THR A 621 -4.84 -22.30 1.98
CA THR A 621 -6.18 -22.85 1.75
C THR A 621 -6.99 -21.98 0.78
N MET A 622 -6.95 -20.66 0.94
CA MET A 622 -7.63 -19.74 0.04
C MET A 622 -7.14 -19.89 -1.40
N ASN A 623 -5.82 -19.90 -1.63
CA ASN A 623 -5.27 -20.04 -2.97
C ASN A 623 -5.43 -21.47 -3.53
N ALA A 624 -5.45 -22.49 -2.68
CA ALA A 624 -5.77 -23.86 -3.07
C ALA A 624 -7.22 -23.99 -3.57
N LEU A 625 -8.19 -23.39 -2.87
CA LEU A 625 -9.59 -23.31 -3.33
C LEU A 625 -9.68 -22.59 -4.68
N ARG A 626 -8.96 -21.47 -4.85
CA ARG A 626 -8.90 -20.76 -6.13
C ARG A 626 -8.32 -21.64 -7.25
N ALA A 627 -7.21 -22.34 -7.00
CA ALA A 627 -6.63 -23.27 -7.97
C ALA A 627 -7.60 -24.42 -8.32
N LEU A 628 -8.31 -24.97 -7.33
CA LEU A 628 -9.33 -26.00 -7.52
C LEU A 628 -10.55 -25.52 -8.32
N SER A 629 -10.80 -24.22 -8.42
CA SER A 629 -11.85 -23.68 -9.31
C SER A 629 -11.52 -23.83 -10.81
N LEU A 630 -10.33 -24.35 -11.15
CA LEU A 630 -9.98 -24.76 -12.51
C LEU A 630 -10.35 -26.23 -12.79
N GLY A 631 -10.68 -27.00 -11.75
CA GLY A 631 -10.92 -28.43 -11.85
C GLY A 631 -12.18 -28.79 -12.65
N ARG A 632 -12.15 -30.00 -13.21
CA ARG A 632 -13.34 -30.60 -13.84
C ARG A 632 -14.36 -30.98 -12.76
N PRO A 633 -15.67 -31.03 -13.07
CA PRO A 633 -16.69 -31.40 -12.09
C PRO A 633 -16.40 -32.71 -11.32
N ALA A 634 -15.86 -33.73 -11.99
CA ALA A 634 -15.48 -35.01 -11.36
C ALA A 634 -14.38 -34.88 -10.28
N GLN A 635 -13.49 -33.88 -10.40
CA GLN A 635 -12.44 -33.61 -9.41
C GLN A 635 -12.97 -32.79 -8.21
N ILE A 636 -14.13 -32.15 -8.34
CA ILE A 636 -14.67 -31.20 -7.35
C ILE A 636 -15.87 -31.79 -6.60
N ALA A 637 -16.80 -32.44 -7.31
CA ALA A 637 -18.06 -32.93 -6.76
C ALA A 637 -17.91 -33.82 -5.51
N PRO A 638 -16.91 -34.73 -5.41
CA PRO A 638 -16.70 -35.54 -4.22
C PRO A 638 -16.41 -34.73 -2.94
N HIS A 639 -15.98 -33.46 -3.09
CA HIS A 639 -15.58 -32.59 -1.99
C HIS A 639 -16.63 -31.51 -1.67
N LEU A 640 -17.84 -31.57 -2.24
CA LEU A 640 -18.89 -30.55 -2.09
C LEU A 640 -19.13 -30.18 -0.61
N SER A 641 -19.29 -31.16 0.28
CA SER A 641 -19.50 -30.90 1.72
C SER A 641 -18.38 -30.05 2.33
N ARG A 642 -17.12 -30.35 2.02
CA ARG A 642 -15.97 -29.58 2.51
C ARG A 642 -15.95 -28.16 1.95
N VAL A 643 -16.27 -27.99 0.67
CA VAL A 643 -16.37 -26.66 0.05
C VAL A 643 -17.47 -25.84 0.70
N LEU A 644 -18.62 -26.43 1.00
CA LEU A 644 -19.72 -25.73 1.68
C LEU A 644 -19.36 -25.33 3.11
N GLY A 645 -18.55 -26.14 3.81
CA GLY A 645 -17.96 -25.74 5.09
C GLY A 645 -17.14 -24.46 4.98
N TRP A 646 -16.28 -24.34 3.96
CA TRP A 646 -15.54 -23.11 3.69
C TRP A 646 -16.41 -21.96 3.19
N LEU A 647 -17.47 -22.24 2.43
CA LEU A 647 -18.45 -21.23 2.02
C LEU A 647 -19.17 -20.61 3.22
N GLY A 648 -19.32 -21.35 4.33
CA GLY A 648 -19.87 -20.88 5.60
C GLY A 648 -18.89 -20.13 6.50
N HIS A 649 -17.59 -20.09 6.17
CA HIS A 649 -16.56 -19.49 7.02
C HIS A 649 -16.72 -17.97 7.17
N GLU A 650 -16.48 -17.41 8.35
CA GLU A 650 -16.61 -15.96 8.63
C GLU A 650 -15.64 -15.09 7.82
N GLU A 651 -14.41 -15.55 7.62
CA GLU A 651 -13.43 -14.85 6.77
C GLU A 651 -13.87 -14.86 5.30
N TRP A 652 -14.20 -13.69 4.78
CA TRP A 652 -14.76 -13.54 3.45
C TRP A 652 -13.77 -13.96 2.34
N TRP A 653 -12.46 -13.90 2.59
CA TRP A 653 -11.45 -14.39 1.65
C TRP A 653 -11.58 -15.88 1.35
N LEU A 654 -11.83 -16.68 2.39
CA LEU A 654 -12.02 -18.12 2.30
C LEU A 654 -13.39 -18.45 1.70
N SER A 655 -14.45 -17.82 2.19
CA SER A 655 -15.81 -18.10 1.69
C SER A 655 -15.99 -17.69 0.23
N ARG A 656 -15.40 -16.57 -0.20
CA ARG A 656 -15.37 -16.18 -1.62
C ARG A 656 -14.64 -17.20 -2.48
N SER A 657 -13.50 -17.70 -2.01
CA SER A 657 -12.71 -18.70 -2.75
C SER A 657 -13.44 -20.03 -2.83
N ALA A 658 -14.18 -20.42 -1.79
CA ALA A 658 -15.08 -21.56 -1.82
C ALA A 658 -16.25 -21.35 -2.80
N LEU A 659 -16.85 -20.16 -2.85
CA LEU A 659 -17.92 -19.84 -3.81
C LEU A 659 -17.45 -20.00 -5.26
N MET A 660 -16.19 -19.67 -5.55
CA MET A 660 -15.60 -19.91 -6.88
C MET A 660 -15.58 -21.39 -7.25
N VAL A 661 -15.33 -22.28 -6.29
CA VAL A 661 -15.37 -23.74 -6.50
C VAL A 661 -16.81 -24.22 -6.66
N VAL A 662 -17.73 -23.75 -5.80
CA VAL A 662 -19.17 -24.04 -5.92
C VAL A 662 -19.70 -23.64 -7.31
N ALA A 663 -19.26 -22.50 -7.82
CA ALA A 663 -19.64 -22.00 -9.14
C ALA A 663 -19.15 -22.87 -10.32
N LYS A 664 -18.38 -23.93 -10.08
CA LYS A 664 -17.97 -24.93 -11.10
C LYS A 664 -18.72 -26.26 -10.99
N ILE A 665 -19.50 -26.47 -9.94
CA ILE A 665 -20.28 -27.70 -9.75
C ILE A 665 -21.58 -27.55 -10.54
N PRO A 666 -21.92 -28.47 -11.46
CA PRO A 666 -23.17 -28.43 -12.21
C PRO A 666 -24.41 -28.45 -11.30
N LEU A 667 -25.34 -27.53 -11.55
CA LEU A 667 -26.64 -27.49 -10.87
C LEU A 667 -27.66 -28.44 -11.53
N ASP A 668 -27.58 -29.72 -11.17
CA ASP A 668 -28.68 -30.69 -11.33
C ASP A 668 -29.63 -30.68 -10.12
N GLU A 669 -30.72 -31.46 -10.15
CA GLU A 669 -31.71 -31.48 -9.06
C GLU A 669 -31.14 -31.89 -7.70
N THR A 670 -30.10 -32.73 -7.68
CA THR A 670 -29.47 -33.20 -6.44
C THR A 670 -28.58 -32.11 -5.86
N ASN A 671 -27.69 -31.56 -6.69
CA ASN A 671 -26.76 -30.51 -6.28
C ASN A 671 -27.51 -29.21 -5.94
N ALA A 672 -28.57 -28.86 -6.67
CA ALA A 672 -29.35 -27.65 -6.42
C ALA A 672 -29.98 -27.63 -5.02
N LYS A 673 -30.47 -28.78 -4.52
CA LYS A 673 -31.06 -28.91 -3.17
C LYS A 673 -30.06 -28.60 -2.06
N ILE A 674 -28.77 -28.78 -2.31
CA ILE A 674 -27.69 -28.59 -1.33
C ILE A 674 -27.02 -27.23 -1.50
N ILE A 675 -26.70 -26.85 -2.75
CA ILE A 675 -25.94 -25.64 -3.06
C ILE A 675 -26.78 -24.38 -2.86
N LEU A 676 -28.03 -24.35 -3.32
CA LEU A 676 -28.83 -23.11 -3.26
C LEU A 676 -29.02 -22.62 -1.82
N PRO A 677 -29.41 -23.46 -0.83
CA PRO A 677 -29.51 -23.00 0.57
C PRO A 677 -28.20 -22.42 1.11
N ALA A 678 -27.06 -23.03 0.80
CA ALA A 678 -25.75 -22.56 1.26
C ALA A 678 -25.36 -21.22 0.60
N VAL A 679 -25.65 -21.04 -0.69
CA VAL A 679 -25.48 -19.77 -1.40
C VAL A 679 -26.40 -18.68 -0.81
N GLY A 680 -27.64 -19.02 -0.48
CA GLY A 680 -28.57 -18.11 0.19
C GLY A 680 -28.02 -17.63 1.53
N ALA A 681 -27.55 -18.55 2.37
CA ALA A 681 -26.92 -18.21 3.65
C ALA A 681 -25.67 -17.33 3.47
N TYR A 682 -24.83 -17.63 2.46
CA TYR A 682 -23.69 -16.78 2.11
C TYR A 682 -24.10 -15.34 1.77
N LEU A 683 -25.17 -15.16 0.98
CA LEU A 683 -25.65 -13.83 0.58
C LEU A 683 -26.17 -13.01 1.77
N THR A 684 -26.81 -13.64 2.76
CA THR A 684 -27.35 -12.93 3.93
C THR A 684 -26.31 -12.27 4.82
N ARG A 685 -25.04 -12.70 4.75
CA ARG A 685 -23.94 -12.24 5.61
C ARG A 685 -22.83 -11.50 4.86
N MET A 686 -22.95 -11.36 3.53
CA MET A 686 -21.88 -10.78 2.72
C MET A 686 -21.97 -9.26 2.71
N GLU A 687 -21.01 -8.63 3.38
CA GLU A 687 -20.90 -7.17 3.45
C GLU A 687 -19.74 -6.62 2.61
N HIS A 688 -19.02 -7.48 1.88
CA HIS A 688 -17.86 -7.09 1.06
C HIS A 688 -18.19 -7.11 -0.43
N HIS A 689 -18.00 -5.97 -1.10
CA HIS A 689 -18.28 -5.82 -2.53
C HIS A 689 -17.58 -6.87 -3.40
N ASN A 690 -16.31 -7.18 -3.11
CA ASN A 690 -15.57 -8.17 -3.88
C ASN A 690 -15.95 -9.62 -3.55
N GLY A 691 -16.65 -9.84 -2.43
CA GLY A 691 -17.17 -11.15 -2.03
C GLY A 691 -18.30 -11.64 -2.94
N ILE A 692 -19.16 -10.74 -3.44
CA ILE A 692 -20.29 -11.13 -4.31
C ILE A 692 -19.88 -11.46 -5.75
N GLY A 693 -18.66 -11.10 -6.19
CA GLY A 693 -18.21 -11.26 -7.58
C GLY A 693 -18.46 -12.65 -8.21
N PRO A 694 -18.13 -13.77 -7.53
CA PRO A 694 -18.37 -15.11 -8.07
C PRO A 694 -19.84 -15.48 -8.28
N MET A 695 -20.80 -14.75 -7.71
CA MET A 695 -22.24 -14.98 -7.94
C MET A 695 -22.63 -14.88 -9.41
N ARG A 696 -21.89 -14.10 -10.21
CA ARG A 696 -22.13 -14.01 -11.66
C ARG A 696 -22.09 -15.38 -12.33
N GLU A 697 -21.14 -16.24 -11.94
CA GLU A 697 -20.99 -17.58 -12.52
C GLU A 697 -22.07 -18.53 -12.00
N VAL A 698 -22.42 -18.44 -10.71
CA VAL A 698 -23.55 -19.19 -10.13
C VAL A 698 -24.86 -18.85 -10.85
N MET A 699 -25.14 -17.56 -11.07
CA MET A 699 -26.32 -17.12 -11.80
C MET A 699 -26.32 -17.52 -13.28
N ALA A 700 -25.14 -17.57 -13.91
CA ALA A 700 -25.03 -18.07 -15.28
C ALA A 700 -25.46 -19.54 -15.39
N GLN A 701 -25.07 -20.38 -14.42
CA GLN A 701 -25.54 -21.76 -14.34
C GLN A 701 -27.05 -21.84 -14.09
N ILE A 702 -27.57 -21.11 -13.09
CA ILE A 702 -29.02 -21.12 -12.75
C ILE A 702 -29.87 -20.79 -13.98
N LYS A 703 -29.47 -19.80 -14.78
CA LYS A 703 -30.20 -19.41 -16.01
C LYS A 703 -30.21 -20.50 -17.09
N GLN A 704 -29.24 -21.40 -17.08
CA GLN A 704 -29.16 -22.53 -18.01
C GLN A 704 -29.78 -23.81 -17.44
N SER A 705 -30.14 -23.83 -16.15
CA SER A 705 -30.79 -24.96 -15.48
C SER A 705 -32.28 -25.08 -15.81
N SER A 706 -32.89 -26.19 -15.39
CA SER A 706 -34.32 -26.45 -15.59
C SER A 706 -35.22 -25.39 -14.90
N PRO A 707 -36.47 -25.22 -15.35
CA PRO A 707 -37.42 -24.31 -14.71
C PRO A 707 -37.60 -24.57 -13.21
N ALA A 708 -37.56 -25.84 -12.78
CA ALA A 708 -37.64 -26.20 -11.35
C ALA A 708 -36.48 -25.64 -10.53
N ILE A 709 -35.25 -25.70 -11.06
CA ILE A 709 -34.06 -25.16 -10.40
C ILE A 709 -34.08 -23.63 -10.41
N GLN A 710 -34.52 -23.00 -11.50
CA GLN A 710 -34.70 -21.55 -11.58
C GLN A 710 -35.70 -21.06 -10.53
N GLN A 711 -36.83 -21.75 -10.36
CA GLN A 711 -37.82 -21.43 -9.33
C GLN A 711 -37.25 -21.63 -7.92
N ALA A 712 -36.53 -22.73 -7.65
CA ALA A 712 -35.87 -22.95 -6.36
C ALA A 712 -34.85 -21.85 -6.04
N ALA A 713 -34.06 -21.42 -7.02
CA ALA A 713 -33.12 -20.32 -6.88
C ALA A 713 -33.83 -18.98 -6.61
N LEU A 714 -34.97 -18.72 -7.27
CA LEU A 714 -35.77 -17.53 -7.01
C LEU A 714 -36.35 -17.52 -5.59
N GLN A 715 -36.78 -18.67 -5.06
CA GLN A 715 -37.20 -18.79 -3.66
C GLN A 715 -36.04 -18.51 -2.70
N MET A 716 -34.86 -19.07 -2.99
CA MET A 716 -33.64 -18.84 -2.22
C MET A 716 -33.25 -17.36 -2.18
N LEU A 717 -33.22 -16.68 -3.33
CA LEU A 717 -32.88 -15.26 -3.43
C LEU A 717 -33.93 -14.40 -2.70
N GLY A 718 -35.21 -14.72 -2.84
CA GLY A 718 -36.28 -14.03 -2.12
C GLY A 718 -36.18 -14.20 -0.60
N LYS A 719 -35.77 -15.38 -0.12
CA LYS A 719 -35.49 -15.63 1.30
C LYS A 719 -34.27 -14.82 1.76
N ALA A 720 -33.16 -14.88 1.03
CA ALA A 720 -31.95 -14.13 1.36
C ALA A 720 -32.21 -12.61 1.40
N TYR A 721 -33.04 -12.09 0.48
CA TYR A 721 -33.46 -10.70 0.46
C TYR A 721 -34.25 -10.30 1.72
N LEU A 722 -35.14 -11.17 2.22
CA LEU A 722 -35.90 -10.92 3.45
C LEU A 722 -35.02 -11.02 4.69
N GLU A 723 -34.09 -11.97 4.71
CA GLU A 723 -33.24 -12.28 5.87
C GLU A 723 -31.98 -11.41 5.95
N PHE A 724 -31.59 -10.72 4.88
CA PHE A 724 -30.46 -9.79 4.91
C PHE A 724 -30.64 -8.77 6.05
N PRO A 725 -29.62 -8.42 6.83
CA PRO A 725 -29.78 -7.52 7.99
C PRO A 725 -30.41 -6.16 7.62
N ALA A 726 -31.41 -5.71 8.40
CA ALA A 726 -32.05 -4.41 8.22
C ALA A 726 -31.13 -3.25 8.60
N THR A 727 -30.30 -3.49 9.62
CA THR A 727 -29.18 -2.65 9.99
C THR A 727 -27.92 -3.47 9.77
N VAL A 728 -27.07 -3.04 8.85
CA VAL A 728 -25.66 -3.46 8.89
C VAL A 728 -24.91 -2.44 9.72
N GLN A 729 -23.83 -2.89 10.34
CA GLN A 729 -23.02 -2.08 11.23
C GLN A 729 -22.24 -0.94 10.54
N ALA A 730 -22.32 -0.87 9.21
CA ALA A 730 -21.66 0.09 8.33
C ALA A 730 -22.65 1.09 7.71
N PRO A 731 -22.39 2.42 7.71
CA PRO A 731 -23.30 3.38 7.08
C PRO A 731 -23.50 3.14 5.58
N GLY A 732 -24.74 2.93 5.12
CA GLY A 732 -25.12 2.84 3.69
C GLY A 732 -24.76 1.53 2.97
N ALA A 733 -24.32 0.49 3.70
CA ALA A 733 -24.08 -0.84 3.14
C ALA A 733 -25.35 -1.67 2.80
N PRO A 734 -26.48 -1.60 3.54
CA PRO A 734 -27.59 -2.53 3.31
C PRO A 734 -28.22 -2.38 1.93
N GLU A 735 -28.36 -1.14 1.44
CA GLU A 735 -29.02 -0.84 0.17
C GLU A 735 -28.27 -1.42 -1.03
N PHE A 736 -26.93 -1.34 -1.01
CA PHE A 736 -26.09 -1.86 -2.09
C PHE A 736 -26.22 -3.38 -2.24
N PHE A 737 -26.10 -4.13 -1.14
CA PHE A 737 -26.15 -5.59 -1.16
C PHE A 737 -27.58 -6.12 -1.42
N LEU A 738 -28.61 -5.47 -0.87
CA LEU A 738 -30.00 -5.75 -1.21
C LEU A 738 -30.27 -5.51 -2.69
N GLY A 739 -29.76 -4.42 -3.26
CA GLY A 739 -29.84 -4.13 -4.69
C GLY A 739 -29.16 -5.21 -5.54
N SER A 740 -28.03 -5.75 -5.09
CA SER A 740 -27.37 -6.87 -5.77
C SER A 740 -28.22 -8.15 -5.76
N ILE A 741 -28.84 -8.50 -4.63
CA ILE A 741 -29.74 -9.67 -4.54
C ILE A 741 -30.96 -9.45 -5.44
N ALA A 742 -31.58 -8.27 -5.39
CA ALA A 742 -32.70 -7.90 -6.25
C ALA A 742 -32.35 -7.99 -7.74
N SER A 743 -31.16 -7.51 -8.14
CA SER A 743 -30.64 -7.63 -9.51
C SER A 743 -30.49 -9.07 -9.98
N HIS A 744 -30.19 -10.01 -9.08
CA HIS A 744 -30.15 -11.43 -9.42
C HIS A 744 -31.55 -12.03 -9.56
N MET A 745 -32.52 -11.62 -8.73
CA MET A 745 -33.90 -12.10 -8.81
C MET A 745 -34.54 -11.79 -10.16
N VAL A 746 -34.42 -10.55 -10.64
CA VAL A 746 -35.06 -10.09 -11.89
C VAL A 746 -34.46 -10.71 -13.16
N GLN A 747 -33.37 -11.46 -13.05
CA GLN A 747 -32.79 -12.23 -14.15
C GLN A 747 -33.45 -13.60 -14.34
N LEU A 748 -34.36 -14.01 -13.45
CA LEU A 748 -35.06 -15.29 -13.49
C LEU A 748 -36.54 -15.10 -13.89
N PRO A 749 -37.20 -16.11 -14.48
CA PRO A 749 -38.65 -16.09 -14.70
C PRO A 749 -39.41 -15.78 -13.41
N ASP A 750 -40.47 -14.98 -13.49
CA ASP A 750 -41.28 -14.48 -12.35
C ASP A 750 -40.49 -13.65 -11.31
N GLY A 751 -39.25 -13.27 -11.63
CA GLY A 751 -38.34 -12.56 -10.74
C GLY A 751 -38.88 -11.21 -10.26
N TYR A 752 -39.52 -10.45 -11.16
CA TYR A 752 -40.13 -9.16 -10.84
C TYR A 752 -41.28 -9.30 -9.84
N ASP A 753 -42.20 -10.25 -10.07
CA ASP A 753 -43.34 -10.48 -9.19
C ASP A 753 -42.90 -10.95 -7.80
N LYS A 754 -41.93 -11.86 -7.75
CA LYS A 754 -41.35 -12.31 -6.48
C LYS A 754 -40.67 -11.17 -5.75
N LEU A 755 -39.85 -10.37 -6.44
CA LEU A 755 -39.17 -9.21 -5.85
C LEU A 755 -40.17 -8.19 -5.31
N PHE A 756 -41.24 -7.90 -6.07
CA PHE A 756 -42.32 -7.04 -5.62
C PHE A 756 -42.96 -7.57 -4.33
N ALA A 757 -43.31 -8.87 -4.30
CA ALA A 757 -43.91 -9.50 -3.12
C ALA A 757 -43.02 -9.46 -1.87
N VAL A 758 -41.72 -9.78 -1.99
CA VAL A 758 -40.80 -9.78 -0.83
C VAL A 758 -40.41 -8.36 -0.41
N SER A 759 -40.31 -7.43 -1.36
CA SER A 759 -39.97 -6.04 -1.06
C SER A 759 -41.09 -5.32 -0.30
N ARG A 760 -42.37 -5.61 -0.61
CA ARG A 760 -43.53 -5.13 0.17
C ARG A 760 -43.54 -5.65 1.61
N LYS A 761 -43.02 -6.84 1.86
CA LYS A 761 -42.88 -7.37 3.23
C LYS A 761 -41.76 -6.67 4.00
N ARG A 762 -40.62 -6.42 3.34
CA ARG A 762 -39.45 -5.77 3.96
C ARG A 762 -39.64 -4.26 4.15
N PHE A 763 -40.28 -3.60 3.19
CA PHE A 763 -40.49 -2.16 3.14
C PHE A 763 -42.00 -1.84 2.98
N PRO A 764 -42.84 -2.13 3.98
CA PRO A 764 -44.30 -2.01 3.86
C PRO A 764 -44.77 -0.58 3.54
N ASN A 765 -43.97 0.41 3.92
CA ASN A 765 -44.27 1.84 3.76
C ASN A 765 -43.68 2.47 2.48
N GLN A 766 -43.00 1.68 1.63
CA GLN A 766 -42.44 2.17 0.37
C GLN A 766 -43.21 1.56 -0.80
N SER A 767 -43.67 2.41 -1.72
CA SER A 767 -44.41 1.95 -2.92
C SER A 767 -43.49 1.25 -3.92
N LEU A 768 -42.22 1.69 -4.04
CA LEU A 768 -41.20 1.13 -4.92
C LEU A 768 -39.79 1.22 -4.28
N PRO A 769 -39.42 0.26 -3.41
CA PRO A 769 -38.13 0.27 -2.70
C PRO A 769 -36.87 0.08 -3.58
N HIS A 770 -37.03 -0.03 -4.90
CA HIS A 770 -35.94 -0.18 -5.89
C HIS A 770 -36.17 0.62 -7.18
N ALA A 771 -36.89 1.74 -7.13
CA ALA A 771 -36.95 2.65 -8.27
C ALA A 771 -35.60 3.41 -8.40
N TRP A 772 -34.63 2.76 -9.04
CA TRP A 772 -33.31 3.33 -9.35
C TRP A 772 -33.26 3.88 -10.78
#